data_AF-A0A836GLH4-F1
#
_entry.id   AF-A0A836GLH4-F1
#
_cell.length_a   1.000
_cell.length_b   1.000
_cell.length_c   1.000
_cell.angle_alpha   90.00
_cell.angle_beta   90.00
_cell.angle_gamma   90.00
#
_symmetry.space_group_name_H-M   'P 1'
#
loop_
_entity.id
_entity.type
_entity.pdbx_description
1 polymer ?
#
loop_
_entity_poly.entity_id
_entity_poly.type
_entity_poly.pdbx_seq_one_letter_code
_entity_poly.pdbx_strand_id
1 'polypeptide(L)'
;MADATPPLEARLEAQRARIHSKLRECRGGNESAAGSSHGASSRSAAEQKALDTRCTMSTFRHASIAATTNIRAAAEVAESQRRQHAQDVQLQLGQVQESSGADAQHEALNLQFEALYRLGVPHELHAALAEQRKECEALISVKEKLISELREQLQQREEEYVGLLRKNKDEVSRLIDTMRTSTDAYLQQYTAKLQDIEKTYEAERKAYLERCAEEVKELVKMRRTKEVEYRKQREQKLAEAQQQLEERYMSGYEDFNEVKRQHQSGVHVLREELEKSKADYLLNGERLMYNLQVLRERVKENRNAQAQYKKKIARLQETLATLLARYQDAEKRFQRTNNELTKQLHRFDRQYTDTKKKFSVFEKKDKAKYRQVWKLHHDKCQALAQECLLADRVVYEELLQMPWQPPALHYWPREEMWVEAQKDELDERSEEPPEVELSEAAQILFSILKSQAKFLVDENVRDAIQSIQGTTQEQADVEGILTTLGLNRTIDVEDMLQYFVVENEDETIALINPQEALKALQAFLIHRAAEEAKEMATRGATEKQTTAGEIQAAEKRRAAEREYWRNMAETVPKEHLQVWEELEDALSQYLAQLQLRKQLITETDTVRAQNNELRDLIRQYMQRPINYELYAPPRLLTQVAHAPSPHS
;
A
#
# COMPACT_ATOMS: atom_id res chain seq x y z
N MET A 1 64.02 31.12 50.51
CA MET A 1 63.51 30.39 49.34
C MET A 1 62.04 30.11 49.62
N ALA A 2 61.16 31.05 49.24
CA ALA A 2 59.73 30.98 49.52
C ALA A 2 59.00 30.46 48.28
N ASP A 3 58.31 29.34 48.43
CA ASP A 3 57.44 28.73 47.42
C ASP A 3 56.19 29.60 47.20
N ALA A 4 56.10 30.20 46.02
CA ALA A 4 54.91 30.91 45.57
C ALA A 4 54.00 29.93 44.81
N THR A 5 53.06 29.32 45.51
CA THR A 5 51.93 28.63 44.88
C THR A 5 51.05 29.65 44.15
N PRO A 6 50.70 29.45 42.86
CA PRO A 6 49.84 30.38 42.14
C PRO A 6 48.42 30.39 42.74
N PRO A 7 47.73 31.55 42.73
CA PRO A 7 46.43 31.71 43.39
C PRO A 7 45.38 30.79 42.76
N LEU A 8 44.51 30.23 43.61
CA LEU A 8 43.41 29.32 43.23
C LEU A 8 42.53 29.85 42.09
N GLU A 9 42.44 31.16 41.94
CA GLU A 9 41.70 31.84 40.88
C GLU A 9 42.25 31.54 39.48
N ALA A 10 43.58 31.54 39.30
CA ALA A 10 44.21 31.22 38.02
C ALA A 10 43.96 29.76 37.60
N ARG A 11 43.81 28.86 38.57
CA ARG A 11 43.44 27.45 38.32
C ARG A 11 41.99 27.31 37.90
N LEU A 12 41.07 28.05 38.53
CA LEU A 12 39.65 28.07 38.18
C LEU A 12 39.42 28.68 36.79
N GLU A 13 40.14 29.74 36.43
CA GLU A 13 40.08 30.34 35.10
C GLU A 13 40.62 29.41 34.02
N ALA A 14 41.75 28.74 34.27
CA ALA A 14 42.29 27.73 33.37
C ALA A 14 41.32 26.53 33.18
N GLN A 15 40.62 26.14 34.24
CA GLN A 15 39.62 25.07 34.18
C GLN A 15 38.37 25.50 33.38
N ARG A 16 37.89 26.74 33.59
CA ARG A 16 36.78 27.32 32.81
C ARG A 16 37.12 27.43 31.32
N ALA A 17 38.34 27.88 30.99
CA ALA A 17 38.82 27.94 29.61
C ALA A 17 38.89 26.55 28.96
N ARG A 18 39.33 25.53 29.71
CA ARG A 18 39.37 24.14 29.24
C ARG A 18 37.97 23.60 28.96
N ILE A 19 37.01 23.85 29.86
CA ILE A 19 35.61 23.43 29.70
C ILE A 19 34.98 24.13 28.48
N HIS A 20 35.25 25.43 28.29
CA HIS A 20 34.79 26.17 27.12
C HIS A 20 35.39 25.65 25.80
N SER A 21 36.66 25.25 25.78
CA SER A 21 37.28 24.62 24.60
C SER A 21 36.65 23.27 24.27
N LYS A 22 36.41 22.43 25.30
CA LYS A 22 35.74 21.13 25.14
C LYS A 22 34.29 21.28 24.67
N LEU A 23 33.56 22.29 25.15
CA LEU A 23 32.21 22.59 24.68
C LEU A 23 32.18 23.08 23.22
N ARG A 24 33.23 23.77 22.76
CA ARG A 24 33.40 24.15 21.35
C ARG A 24 33.73 22.95 20.48
N GLU A 25 34.63 22.08 20.92
CA GLU A 25 34.99 20.84 20.23
C GLU A 25 33.79 19.88 20.13
N CYS A 26 32.99 19.74 21.19
CA CYS A 26 31.75 18.94 21.15
C CYS A 26 30.65 19.52 20.24
N ARG A 27 30.66 20.85 19.97
CA ARG A 27 29.74 21.47 19.01
C ARG A 27 30.24 21.42 17.57
N GLY A 28 31.55 21.34 17.35
CA GLY A 28 32.16 21.21 16.01
C GLY A 28 32.20 19.79 15.45
N GLY A 29 31.97 18.76 16.29
CA GLY A 29 32.09 17.35 15.90
C GLY A 29 30.93 16.75 15.09
N ASN A 30 29.87 17.51 14.80
CA ASN A 30 28.65 16.97 14.17
C ASN A 30 28.37 17.45 12.73
N GLU A 31 29.33 18.06 12.03
CA GLU A 31 29.17 18.49 10.63
C GLU A 31 29.86 17.60 9.58
N SER A 32 30.34 16.40 9.93
CA SER A 32 30.94 15.49 8.95
C SER A 32 30.44 14.05 9.06
N ALA A 33 29.15 13.88 8.77
CA ALA A 33 28.57 12.57 8.42
C ALA A 33 27.34 12.78 7.53
N ALA A 34 27.53 13.41 6.37
CA ALA A 34 26.56 13.43 5.29
C ALA A 34 26.91 12.32 4.29
N GLY A 35 26.21 11.19 4.40
CA GLY A 35 26.42 10.06 3.50
C GLY A 35 25.54 8.85 3.81
N SER A 36 24.21 8.98 3.68
CA SER A 36 23.33 7.96 3.09
C SER A 36 21.89 8.46 3.08
N SER A 37 21.37 8.68 1.88
CA SER A 37 20.00 9.06 1.58
C SER A 37 19.11 7.82 1.54
N HIS A 38 18.11 7.74 2.42
CA HIS A 38 16.71 7.50 2.08
C HIS A 38 15.85 7.57 3.34
N GLY A 39 14.92 8.55 3.40
CA GLY A 39 13.86 8.59 4.41
C GLY A 39 13.70 9.89 5.21
N ALA A 40 14.43 10.97 4.92
CA ALA A 40 14.08 12.27 5.47
C ALA A 40 13.09 12.95 4.52
N SER A 41 11.79 12.86 4.83
CA SER A 41 10.82 13.83 4.32
C SER A 41 11.43 15.22 4.49
N SER A 42 11.66 15.95 3.40
CA SER A 42 12.17 17.31 3.51
C SER A 42 11.13 18.10 4.32
N ARG A 43 11.46 18.45 5.56
CA ARG A 43 10.58 19.23 6.43
C ARG A 43 10.04 20.41 5.66
N SER A 44 8.75 20.69 5.79
CA SER A 44 8.12 21.81 5.07
C SER A 44 8.83 23.13 5.45
N ALA A 45 8.77 24.13 4.57
CA ALA A 45 9.38 25.43 4.86
C ALA A 45 8.75 26.07 6.12
N ALA A 46 7.47 25.78 6.38
CA ALA A 46 6.78 26.16 7.61
C ALA A 46 7.32 25.43 8.85
N GLU A 47 7.63 24.13 8.76
CA GLU A 47 8.24 23.38 9.86
C GLU A 47 9.65 23.87 10.19
N GLN A 48 10.45 24.21 9.18
CA GLN A 48 11.79 24.79 9.38
C GLN A 48 11.69 26.15 10.08
N LYS A 49 10.77 27.02 9.63
CA LYS A 49 10.48 28.29 10.31
C LYS A 49 9.98 28.09 11.74
N ALA A 50 9.20 27.06 12.03
CA ALA A 50 8.75 26.76 13.39
C ALA A 50 9.93 26.36 14.31
N LEU A 51 10.93 25.67 13.78
CA LEU A 51 12.14 25.32 14.53
C LEU A 51 13.04 26.53 14.79
N ASP A 52 13.22 27.37 13.77
CA ASP A 52 14.01 28.61 13.88
C ASP A 52 13.37 29.58 14.88
N THR A 53 12.05 29.74 14.81
CA THR A 53 11.32 30.55 15.78
C THR A 53 11.46 29.99 17.20
N ARG A 54 11.40 28.67 17.40
CA ARG A 54 11.64 28.07 18.73
C ARG A 54 13.03 28.37 19.27
N CYS A 55 14.05 28.35 18.41
CA CYS A 55 15.42 28.69 18.79
C CYS A 55 15.56 30.17 19.16
N THR A 56 15.03 31.07 18.33
CA THR A 56 15.05 32.51 18.61
C THR A 56 14.29 32.86 19.89
N MET A 57 13.10 32.28 20.11
CA MET A 57 12.32 32.50 21.32
C MET A 57 13.01 31.93 22.58
N SER A 58 13.73 30.81 22.46
CA SER A 58 14.57 30.31 23.54
C SER A 58 15.65 31.33 23.91
N THR A 59 16.39 31.86 22.94
CA THR A 59 17.42 32.89 23.23
C THR A 59 16.85 34.15 23.86
N PHE A 60 15.68 34.60 23.40
CA PHE A 60 14.98 35.74 23.96
C PHE A 60 14.57 35.50 25.42
N ARG A 61 13.99 34.33 25.71
CA ARG A 61 13.63 33.92 27.07
C ARG A 61 14.83 33.95 28.02
N HIS A 62 15.97 33.42 27.58
CA HIS A 62 17.19 33.43 28.38
C HIS A 62 17.67 34.85 28.66
N ALA A 63 17.61 35.75 27.68
CA ALA A 63 17.96 37.16 27.87
C ALA A 63 17.01 37.88 28.84
N SER A 64 15.70 37.62 28.78
CA SER A 64 14.73 38.20 29.73
C SER A 64 14.93 37.69 31.16
N ILE A 65 15.22 36.39 31.33
CA ILE A 65 15.55 35.82 32.65
C ILE A 65 16.88 36.39 33.17
N ALA A 66 17.88 36.57 32.31
CA ALA A 66 19.14 37.20 32.69
C ALA A 66 18.94 38.64 33.20
N ALA A 67 18.07 39.43 32.57
CA ALA A 67 17.79 40.79 33.00
C ALA A 67 17.16 40.86 34.41
N THR A 68 16.20 39.98 34.72
CA THR A 68 15.54 39.95 36.04
C THR A 68 16.44 39.38 37.12
N THR A 69 17.24 38.36 36.79
CA THR A 69 18.24 37.78 37.70
C THR A 69 19.37 38.76 38.03
N ASN A 70 19.80 39.61 37.08
CA ASN A 70 20.80 40.64 37.33
C ASN A 70 20.35 41.67 38.39
N ILE A 71 19.07 42.07 38.39
CA ILE A 71 18.52 43.00 39.39
C ILE A 71 18.52 42.36 40.77
N ARG A 72 18.11 41.09 40.86
CA ARG A 72 18.14 40.33 42.11
C ARG A 72 19.56 40.13 42.64
N ALA A 73 20.51 39.76 41.77
CA ALA A 73 21.91 39.58 42.14
C ALA A 73 22.53 40.89 42.66
N ALA A 74 22.21 42.04 42.03
CA ALA A 74 22.65 43.34 42.50
C ALA A 74 22.10 43.68 43.91
N ALA A 75 20.84 43.34 44.18
CA ALA A 75 20.23 43.53 45.51
C ALA A 75 20.87 42.62 46.57
N GLU A 76 21.16 41.37 46.24
CA GLU A 76 21.85 40.42 47.13
C GLU A 76 23.28 40.89 47.47
N VAL A 77 24.00 41.46 46.49
CA VAL A 77 25.33 42.05 46.71
C VAL A 77 25.24 43.28 47.63
N ALA A 78 24.29 44.18 47.39
CA ALA A 78 24.08 45.37 48.22
C ALA A 78 23.73 45.00 49.67
N GLU A 79 22.90 43.97 49.87
CA GLU A 79 22.59 43.47 51.21
C GLU A 79 23.80 42.81 51.89
N SER A 80 24.59 42.02 51.15
CA SER A 80 25.83 41.45 51.71
C SER A 80 26.77 42.56 52.21
N GLN A 81 26.95 43.63 51.43
CA GLN A 81 27.78 44.78 51.84
C GLN A 81 27.21 45.47 53.09
N ARG A 82 25.89 45.63 53.18
CA ARG A 82 25.24 46.23 54.35
C ARG A 82 25.40 45.38 55.61
N ARG A 83 25.31 44.05 55.52
CA ARG A 83 25.57 43.16 56.67
C ARG A 83 26.99 43.30 57.20
N GLN A 84 27.97 43.42 56.30
CA GLN A 84 29.37 43.64 56.68
C GLN A 84 29.51 44.96 57.43
N HIS A 85 29.00 46.06 56.87
CA HIS A 85 29.03 47.36 57.56
C HIS A 85 28.30 47.37 58.90
N ALA A 86 27.16 46.67 59.02
CA ALA A 86 26.44 46.56 60.29
C ALA A 86 27.24 45.80 61.36
N GLN A 87 27.94 44.72 60.97
CA GLN A 87 28.83 43.98 61.86
C GLN A 87 30.01 44.84 62.32
N ASP A 88 30.63 45.60 61.41
CA ASP A 88 31.76 46.49 61.73
C ASP A 88 31.36 47.55 62.77
N VAL A 89 30.20 48.19 62.60
CA VAL A 89 29.70 49.19 63.55
C VAL A 89 29.35 48.56 64.90
N GLN A 90 28.81 47.34 64.92
CA GLN A 90 28.49 46.65 66.16
C GLN A 90 29.74 46.23 66.95
N LEU A 91 30.81 45.84 66.25
CA LEU A 91 32.11 45.57 66.86
C LEU A 91 32.74 46.84 67.45
N GLN A 92 32.65 47.97 66.75
CA GLN A 92 33.12 49.26 67.25
C GLN A 92 32.38 49.69 68.52
N LEU A 93 31.06 49.46 68.57
CA LEU A 93 30.26 49.79 69.75
C LEU A 93 30.63 48.94 70.99
N GLY A 94 30.85 47.64 70.79
CA GLY A 94 31.30 46.75 71.86
C GLY A 94 32.63 47.22 72.47
N GLN A 95 33.58 47.66 71.63
CA GLN A 95 34.86 48.20 72.08
C GLN A 95 34.73 49.50 72.88
N VAL A 96 33.79 50.39 72.50
CA VAL A 96 33.53 51.64 73.24
C VAL A 96 32.89 51.36 74.60
N GLN A 97 31.99 50.39 74.70
CA GLN A 97 31.39 49.96 75.97
C GLN A 97 32.45 49.34 76.90
N GLU A 98 33.29 48.44 76.39
CA GLU A 98 34.35 47.79 77.17
C GLU A 98 35.45 48.77 77.62
N SER A 99 35.79 49.77 76.80
CA SER A 99 36.82 50.77 77.13
C SER A 99 36.37 51.87 78.09
N SER A 100 35.06 52.04 78.28
CA SER A 100 34.51 53.07 79.18
C SER A 100 34.89 52.87 80.66
N GLY A 101 35.24 51.64 81.06
CA GLY A 101 35.64 51.30 82.44
C GLY A 101 34.57 51.62 83.51
N ALA A 102 33.36 51.96 83.08
CA ALA A 102 32.28 52.43 83.93
C ALA A 102 31.78 51.35 84.89
N ASP A 103 31.88 50.07 84.49
CA ASP A 103 31.51 48.94 85.33
C ASP A 103 32.51 48.74 86.48
N ALA A 104 33.82 48.87 86.21
CA ALA A 104 34.84 48.83 87.25
C ALA A 104 34.73 50.01 88.24
N GLN A 105 34.38 51.21 87.74
CA GLN A 105 34.11 52.38 88.59
C GLN A 105 32.83 52.21 89.41
N HIS A 106 31.80 51.57 88.85
CA HIS A 106 30.55 51.27 89.54
C HIS A 106 30.74 50.23 90.67
N GLU A 107 31.54 49.20 90.42
CA GLU A 107 31.94 48.22 91.44
C GLU A 107 32.78 48.85 92.56
N ALA A 108 33.73 49.72 92.21
CA ALA A 108 34.54 50.45 93.19
C ALA A 108 33.69 51.38 94.08
N LEU A 109 32.71 52.09 93.50
CA LEU A 109 31.77 52.94 94.24
C LEU A 109 30.90 52.14 95.21
N ASN A 110 30.41 50.97 94.81
CA ASN A 110 29.64 50.08 95.69
C ASN A 110 30.45 49.66 96.94
N LEU A 111 31.74 49.37 96.77
CA LEU A 111 32.63 49.05 97.90
C LEU A 111 32.84 50.25 98.84
N GLN A 112 32.88 51.47 98.31
CA GLN A 112 32.97 52.67 99.16
C GLN A 112 31.68 52.92 99.94
N PHE A 113 30.49 52.61 99.39
CA PHE A 113 29.23 52.68 100.14
C PHE A 113 29.24 51.75 101.37
N GLU A 114 29.83 50.55 101.25
CA GLU A 114 30.03 49.65 102.40
C GLU A 114 30.95 50.24 103.47
N ALA A 115 31.95 51.03 103.08
CA ALA A 115 32.87 51.71 103.99
C ALA A 115 32.19 52.85 104.77
N LEU A 116 31.21 53.55 104.19
CA LEU A 116 30.48 54.63 104.87
C LEU A 116 29.68 54.17 106.09
N TYR A 117 29.14 52.94 106.06
CA TYR A 117 28.39 52.39 107.19
C TYR A 117 29.24 52.20 108.46
N ARG A 118 30.57 52.31 108.35
CA ARG A 118 31.53 52.17 109.46
C ARG A 118 31.90 53.50 110.14
N LEU A 119 31.48 54.65 109.60
CA LEU A 119 31.79 55.98 110.14
C LEU A 119 30.71 56.45 111.13
N GLY A 120 31.10 56.75 112.37
CA GLY A 120 30.18 57.15 113.45
C GLY A 120 30.10 58.66 113.73
N VAL A 121 30.99 59.47 113.15
CA VAL A 121 31.10 60.91 113.40
C VAL A 121 30.33 61.70 112.33
N PRO A 122 29.32 62.53 112.70
CA PRO A 122 28.45 63.19 111.73
C PRO A 122 29.15 64.13 110.73
N HIS A 123 30.24 64.81 111.13
CA HIS A 123 30.98 65.72 110.26
C HIS A 123 31.85 64.98 109.22
N GLU A 124 32.50 63.88 109.63
CA GLU A 124 33.29 63.03 108.74
C GLU A 124 32.40 62.26 107.76
N LEU A 125 31.23 61.81 108.23
CA LEU A 125 30.20 61.20 107.39
C LEU A 125 29.71 62.17 106.30
N HIS A 126 29.45 63.44 106.65
CA HIS A 126 29.03 64.43 105.66
C HIS A 126 30.14 64.68 104.61
N ALA A 127 31.42 64.78 105.01
CA ALA A 127 32.51 64.97 104.07
C ALA A 127 32.66 63.79 103.09
N ALA A 128 32.64 62.56 103.61
CA ALA A 128 32.71 61.35 102.79
C ALA A 128 31.47 61.17 101.87
N LEU A 129 30.28 61.55 102.34
CA LEU A 129 29.07 61.61 101.50
C LEU A 129 29.17 62.68 100.40
N ALA A 130 29.87 63.80 100.65
CA ALA A 130 30.06 64.84 99.66
C ALA A 130 31.09 64.43 98.58
N GLU A 131 32.14 63.69 98.95
CA GLU A 131 33.08 63.09 97.99
C GLU A 131 32.42 62.00 97.15
N GLN A 132 31.67 61.08 97.78
CA GLN A 132 30.92 60.06 97.03
C GLN A 132 29.83 60.64 96.12
N ARG A 133 29.18 61.75 96.51
CA ARG A 133 28.26 62.46 95.61
C ARG A 133 28.97 62.94 94.35
N LYS A 134 30.18 63.49 94.49
CA LYS A 134 30.99 63.93 93.33
C LYS A 134 31.40 62.76 92.43
N GLU A 135 31.80 61.64 93.01
CA GLU A 135 32.16 60.44 92.23
C GLU A 135 30.94 59.81 91.54
N CYS A 136 29.78 59.78 92.21
CA CYS A 136 28.51 59.37 91.60
C CYS A 136 28.10 60.32 90.45
N GLU A 137 28.21 61.63 90.63
CA GLU A 137 27.94 62.63 89.58
C GLU A 137 28.88 62.46 88.38
N ALA A 138 30.16 62.15 88.63
CA ALA A 138 31.13 61.86 87.58
C ALA A 138 30.74 60.58 86.80
N LEU A 139 30.40 59.49 87.49
CA LEU A 139 29.92 58.24 86.86
C LEU A 139 28.62 58.46 86.07
N ILE A 140 27.67 59.21 86.63
CA ILE A 140 26.41 59.57 85.96
C ILE A 140 26.72 60.35 84.69
N SER A 141 27.65 61.32 84.71
CA SER A 141 28.01 62.09 83.52
C SER A 141 28.63 61.22 82.40
N VAL A 142 29.40 60.18 82.76
CA VAL A 142 29.94 59.21 81.80
C VAL A 142 28.83 58.32 81.24
N LYS A 143 27.93 57.82 82.09
CA LYS A 143 26.77 57.02 81.66
C LYS A 143 25.79 57.85 80.84
N GLU A 144 25.57 59.12 81.14
CA GLU A 144 24.72 60.03 80.37
C GLU A 144 25.29 60.32 78.97
N LYS A 145 26.61 60.49 78.87
CA LYS A 145 27.29 60.57 77.56
C LYS A 145 27.12 59.29 76.75
N LEU A 146 27.37 58.13 77.37
CA LEU A 146 27.15 56.84 76.72
C LEU A 146 25.67 56.65 76.29
N ILE A 147 24.71 57.05 77.12
CA ILE A 147 23.29 57.03 76.79
C ILE A 147 22.98 57.96 75.61
N SER A 148 23.60 59.14 75.54
CA SER A 148 23.41 60.06 74.42
C SER A 148 23.97 59.50 73.10
N GLU A 149 25.15 58.88 73.13
CA GLU A 149 25.76 58.21 71.96
C GLU A 149 24.92 57.01 71.51
N LEU A 150 24.40 56.20 72.45
CA LEU A 150 23.50 55.09 72.14
C LEU A 150 22.17 55.56 71.56
N ARG A 151 21.62 56.68 72.07
CA ARG A 151 20.40 57.29 71.52
C ARG A 151 20.62 57.85 70.12
N GLU A 152 21.75 58.49 69.87
CA GLU A 152 22.12 59.00 68.55
C GLU A 152 22.31 57.86 67.54
N GLN A 153 22.99 56.78 67.95
CA GLN A 153 23.12 55.59 67.11
C GLN A 153 21.78 54.90 66.85
N LEU A 154 20.89 54.85 67.83
CA LEU A 154 19.52 54.35 67.62
C LEU A 154 18.78 55.19 66.58
N GLN A 155 18.85 56.53 66.66
CA GLN A 155 18.25 57.42 65.68
C GLN A 155 18.85 57.24 64.28
N GLN A 156 20.19 57.17 64.17
CA GLN A 156 20.87 56.91 62.90
C GLN A 156 20.44 55.55 62.31
N ARG A 157 20.29 54.51 63.14
CA ARG A 157 19.81 53.19 62.71
C ARG A 157 18.35 53.21 62.25
N GLU A 158 17.49 53.97 62.92
CA GLU A 158 16.10 54.17 62.50
C GLU A 158 16.02 54.89 61.15
N GLU A 159 16.81 55.95 60.93
CA GLU A 159 16.90 56.67 59.66
C GLU A 159 17.44 55.78 58.52
N GLU A 160 18.52 55.03 58.80
CA GLU A 160 19.07 54.03 57.89
C GLU A 160 18.02 52.97 57.53
N TYR A 161 17.25 52.48 58.52
CA TYR A 161 16.20 51.48 58.30
C TYR A 161 15.04 52.00 57.44
N VAL A 162 14.59 53.24 57.68
CA VAL A 162 13.57 53.89 56.83
C VAL A 162 14.10 54.11 55.42
N GLY A 163 15.37 54.53 55.28
CA GLY A 163 16.05 54.67 54.00
C GLY A 163 16.14 53.34 53.25
N LEU A 164 16.45 52.24 53.94
CA LEU A 164 16.47 50.89 53.38
C LEU A 164 15.09 50.41 52.96
N LEU A 165 14.05 50.66 53.75
CA LEU A 165 12.67 50.31 53.36
C LEU A 165 12.27 51.03 52.06
N ARG A 166 12.67 52.29 51.88
CA ARG A 166 12.44 53.02 50.61
C ARG A 166 13.23 52.42 49.45
N LYS A 167 14.53 52.14 49.64
CA LYS A 167 15.37 51.49 48.62
C LYS A 167 14.82 50.11 48.22
N ASN A 168 14.44 49.28 49.20
CA ASN A 168 13.85 47.97 48.97
C ASN A 168 12.52 48.09 48.20
N LYS A 169 11.67 49.07 48.54
CA LYS A 169 10.43 49.33 47.80
C LYS A 169 10.74 49.68 46.34
N ASP A 170 11.71 50.55 46.10
CA ASP A 170 12.08 50.97 44.75
C ASP A 170 12.69 49.81 43.95
N GLU A 171 13.52 48.99 44.56
CA GLU A 171 14.12 47.79 43.93
C GLU A 171 13.07 46.73 43.59
N VAL A 172 12.14 46.45 44.51
CA VAL A 172 11.00 45.54 44.24
C VAL A 172 10.12 46.10 43.12
N SER A 173 9.87 47.41 43.12
CA SER A 173 9.09 48.06 42.05
C SER A 173 9.80 47.94 40.69
N ARG A 174 11.11 48.21 40.64
CA ARG A 174 11.93 48.02 39.42
C ARG A 174 11.93 46.57 38.95
N LEU A 175 12.02 45.61 39.87
CA LEU A 175 11.93 44.19 39.53
C LEU A 175 10.57 43.84 38.92
N ILE A 176 9.48 44.33 39.52
CA ILE A 176 8.11 44.11 39.01
C ILE A 176 7.94 44.74 37.63
N ASP A 177 8.41 45.98 37.43
CA ASP A 177 8.28 46.69 36.15
C ASP A 177 9.11 46.02 35.05
N THR A 178 10.32 45.57 35.36
CA THR A 178 11.16 44.81 34.42
C THR A 178 10.58 43.44 34.12
N MET A 179 9.99 42.76 35.10
CA MET A 179 9.25 41.51 34.87
C MET A 179 8.06 41.75 33.93
N ARG A 180 7.22 42.75 34.20
CA ARG A 180 6.04 43.09 33.38
C ARG A 180 6.40 43.45 31.95
N THR A 181 7.35 44.38 31.78
CA THR A 181 7.82 44.79 30.44
C THR A 181 8.46 43.61 29.69
N SER A 182 9.20 42.74 30.38
CA SER A 182 9.75 41.52 29.77
C SER A 182 8.67 40.52 29.36
N THR A 183 7.61 40.34 30.17
CA THR A 183 6.49 39.45 29.84
C THR A 183 5.67 39.98 28.67
N ASP A 184 5.44 41.29 28.62
CA ASP A 184 4.72 41.92 27.51
C ASP A 184 5.50 41.81 26.21
N ALA A 185 6.81 42.08 26.24
CA ALA A 185 7.69 41.92 25.10
C ALA A 185 7.78 40.45 24.64
N TYR A 186 7.85 39.51 25.58
CA TYR A 186 7.82 38.07 25.31
C TYR A 186 6.52 37.68 24.59
N LEU A 187 5.37 38.05 25.14
CA LEU A 187 4.06 37.75 24.54
C LEU A 187 3.91 38.37 23.15
N GLN A 188 4.29 39.64 22.95
CA GLN A 188 4.25 40.31 21.65
C GLN A 188 5.14 39.62 20.61
N GLN A 189 6.30 39.11 21.01
CA GLN A 189 7.16 38.35 20.09
C GLN A 189 6.55 36.98 19.76
N TYR A 190 5.98 36.26 20.72
CA TYR A 190 5.28 35.01 20.43
C TYR A 190 4.11 35.22 19.48
N THR A 191 3.28 36.23 19.70
CA THR A 191 2.13 36.50 18.82
C THR A 191 2.60 36.86 17.41
N ALA A 192 3.62 37.72 17.25
CA ALA A 192 4.18 38.05 15.95
C ALA A 192 4.79 36.84 15.24
N LYS A 193 5.59 36.02 15.94
CA LYS A 193 6.22 34.82 15.36
C LYS A 193 5.18 33.75 15.01
N LEU A 194 4.13 33.57 15.81
CA LEU A 194 3.02 32.66 15.50
C LEU A 194 2.27 33.11 14.24
N GLN A 195 1.96 34.40 14.11
CA GLN A 195 1.34 34.95 12.90
C GLN A 195 2.21 34.74 11.65
N ASP A 196 3.53 34.90 11.76
CA ASP A 196 4.44 34.66 10.65
C ASP A 196 4.48 33.18 10.24
N ILE A 197 4.44 32.26 11.22
CA ILE A 197 4.34 30.81 10.97
C ILE A 197 3.00 30.49 10.29
N GLU A 198 1.88 31.01 10.80
CA GLU A 198 0.55 30.83 10.21
C GLU A 198 0.50 31.30 8.76
N LYS A 199 1.02 32.49 8.45
CA LYS A 199 1.13 32.99 7.07
C LYS A 199 1.91 32.03 6.16
N THR A 200 2.92 31.35 6.70
CA THR A 200 3.72 30.41 5.91
C THR A 200 2.98 29.09 5.66
N TYR A 201 2.26 28.57 6.66
CA TYR A 201 1.36 27.43 6.46
C TYR A 201 0.24 27.75 5.48
N GLU A 202 -0.34 28.95 5.56
CA GLU A 202 -1.36 29.40 4.61
C GLU A 202 -0.83 29.47 3.18
N ALA A 203 0.41 29.96 3.00
CA ALA A 203 1.05 30.01 1.69
C ALA A 203 1.33 28.60 1.12
N GLU A 204 1.84 27.68 1.95
CA GLU A 204 2.04 26.28 1.55
C GLU A 204 0.71 25.60 1.20
N ARG A 205 -0.33 25.82 2.00
CA ARG A 205 -1.68 25.31 1.74
C ARG A 205 -2.25 25.86 0.44
N LYS A 206 -2.10 27.17 0.18
CA LYS A 206 -2.54 27.79 -1.08
C LYS A 206 -1.82 27.18 -2.29
N ALA A 207 -0.48 27.06 -2.22
CA ALA A 207 0.30 26.46 -3.30
C ALA A 207 -0.08 24.98 -3.54
N TYR A 208 -0.36 24.22 -2.49
CA TYR A 208 -0.85 22.84 -2.63
C TYR A 208 -2.23 22.79 -3.30
N LEU A 209 -3.17 23.64 -2.87
CA LEU A 209 -4.50 23.70 -3.48
C LEU A 209 -4.44 24.13 -4.96
N GLU A 210 -3.53 25.04 -5.32
CA GLU A 210 -3.29 25.44 -6.70
C GLU A 210 -2.80 24.29 -7.57
N ARG A 211 -1.84 23.48 -7.07
CA ARG A 211 -1.39 22.26 -7.77
C ARG A 211 -2.53 21.27 -7.99
N CYS A 212 -3.32 20.97 -6.96
CA CYS A 212 -4.49 20.11 -7.09
C CYS A 212 -5.51 20.68 -8.10
N ALA A 213 -5.72 22.00 -8.12
CA ALA A 213 -6.62 22.64 -9.08
C ALA A 213 -6.08 22.56 -10.51
N GLU A 214 -4.77 22.64 -10.71
CA GLU A 214 -4.11 22.44 -12.00
C GLU A 214 -4.25 21.00 -12.48
N GLU A 215 -3.97 20.01 -11.63
CA GLU A 215 -4.16 18.59 -11.93
C GLU A 215 -5.62 18.30 -12.34
N VAL A 216 -6.60 18.85 -11.62
CA VAL A 216 -8.01 18.72 -12.00
C VAL A 216 -8.29 19.36 -13.37
N LYS A 217 -7.73 20.54 -13.66
CA LYS A 217 -7.87 21.18 -14.97
C LYS A 217 -7.24 20.31 -16.08
N GLU A 218 -6.11 19.69 -15.83
CA GLU A 218 -5.47 18.77 -16.78
C GLU A 218 -6.32 17.52 -17.03
N LEU A 219 -6.85 16.91 -15.98
CA LEU A 219 -7.76 15.77 -16.10
C LEU A 219 -9.03 16.12 -16.89
N VAL A 220 -9.59 17.32 -16.66
CA VAL A 220 -10.73 17.81 -17.44
C VAL A 220 -10.36 18.04 -18.91
N LYS A 221 -9.17 18.58 -19.21
CA LYS A 221 -8.66 18.71 -20.59
C LYS A 221 -8.51 17.34 -21.25
N MET A 222 -7.90 16.37 -20.56
CA MET A 222 -7.74 14.99 -21.05
C MET A 222 -9.07 14.28 -21.26
N ARG A 223 -10.05 14.52 -20.40
CA ARG A 223 -11.42 14.03 -20.61
C ARG A 223 -12.03 14.65 -21.87
N ARG A 224 -11.91 15.97 -22.05
CA ARG A 224 -12.44 16.67 -23.23
C ARG A 224 -11.81 16.17 -24.53
N THR A 225 -10.50 15.94 -24.57
CA THR A 225 -9.84 15.41 -25.78
C THR A 225 -10.34 14.00 -26.11
N LYS A 226 -10.40 13.11 -25.12
CA LYS A 226 -10.95 11.75 -25.29
C LYS A 226 -12.42 11.79 -25.75
N GLU A 227 -13.25 12.64 -25.15
CA GLU A 227 -14.65 12.78 -25.58
C GLU A 227 -14.76 13.28 -27.03
N VAL A 228 -13.90 14.20 -27.47
CA VAL A 228 -13.85 14.67 -28.87
C VAL A 228 -13.39 13.54 -29.79
N GLU A 229 -12.39 12.75 -29.41
CA GLU A 229 -11.94 11.58 -30.19
C GLU A 229 -13.07 10.54 -30.33
N TYR A 230 -13.78 10.22 -29.24
CA TYR A 230 -14.94 9.33 -29.29
C TYR A 230 -16.06 9.87 -30.17
N ARG A 231 -16.35 11.19 -30.12
CA ARG A 231 -17.34 11.82 -31.02
C ARG A 231 -16.92 11.67 -32.48
N LYS A 232 -15.66 11.96 -32.82
CA LYS A 232 -15.12 11.81 -34.18
C LYS A 232 -15.18 10.36 -34.67
N GLN A 233 -14.78 9.39 -33.84
CA GLN A 233 -14.87 7.97 -34.22
C GLN A 233 -16.32 7.53 -34.44
N ARG A 234 -17.26 8.03 -33.63
CA ARG A 234 -18.68 7.75 -33.81
C ARG A 234 -19.22 8.38 -35.11
N GLU A 235 -18.84 9.62 -35.40
CA GLU A 235 -19.19 10.30 -36.66
C GLU A 235 -18.64 9.55 -37.87
N GLN A 236 -17.39 9.06 -37.81
CA GLN A 236 -16.78 8.24 -38.86
C GLN A 236 -17.56 6.94 -39.10
N LYS A 237 -17.90 6.20 -38.04
CA LYS A 237 -18.72 4.98 -38.16
C LYS A 237 -20.11 5.26 -38.73
N LEU A 238 -20.72 6.39 -38.38
CA LEU A 238 -22.00 6.80 -38.95
C LEU A 238 -21.86 7.14 -40.45
N ALA A 239 -20.79 7.83 -40.84
CA ALA A 239 -20.50 8.14 -42.24
C ALA A 239 -20.23 6.87 -43.06
N GLU A 240 -19.44 5.93 -42.54
CA GLU A 240 -19.20 4.62 -43.17
C GLU A 240 -20.51 3.83 -43.34
N ALA A 241 -21.37 3.82 -42.31
CA ALA A 241 -22.68 3.17 -42.39
C ALA A 241 -23.59 3.84 -43.43
N GLN A 242 -23.54 5.18 -43.56
CA GLN A 242 -24.26 5.91 -44.61
C GLN A 242 -23.74 5.54 -46.00
N GLN A 243 -22.42 5.49 -46.19
CA GLN A 243 -21.81 5.07 -47.46
C GLN A 243 -22.21 3.64 -47.83
N GLN A 244 -22.18 2.69 -46.88
CA GLN A 244 -22.61 1.32 -47.14
C GLN A 244 -24.10 1.23 -47.49
N LEU A 245 -24.95 2.08 -46.92
CA LEU A 245 -26.36 2.16 -47.30
C LEU A 245 -26.51 2.70 -48.73
N GLU A 246 -25.77 3.75 -49.09
CA GLU A 246 -25.75 4.31 -50.44
C GLU A 246 -25.26 3.28 -51.47
N GLU A 247 -24.17 2.56 -51.19
CA GLU A 247 -23.66 1.47 -52.04
C GLU A 247 -24.70 0.37 -52.24
N ARG A 248 -25.39 -0.03 -51.17
CA ARG A 248 -26.50 -1.01 -51.26
C ARG A 248 -27.65 -0.48 -52.10
N TYR A 249 -28.00 0.80 -51.97
CA TYR A 249 -29.01 1.41 -52.83
C TYR A 249 -28.57 1.40 -54.30
N MET A 250 -27.32 1.77 -54.59
CA MET A 250 -26.78 1.77 -55.95
C MET A 250 -26.75 0.36 -56.55
N SER A 251 -26.25 -0.63 -55.82
CA SER A 251 -26.28 -2.04 -56.23
C SER A 251 -27.71 -2.50 -56.51
N GLY A 252 -28.67 -2.18 -55.63
CA GLY A 252 -30.08 -2.51 -55.85
C GLY A 252 -30.68 -1.86 -57.10
N TYR A 253 -30.28 -0.62 -57.43
CA TYR A 253 -30.68 0.03 -58.68
C TYR A 253 -30.04 -0.63 -59.91
N GLU A 254 -28.79 -1.06 -59.81
CA GLU A 254 -28.09 -1.78 -60.89
C GLU A 254 -28.74 -3.14 -61.14
N ASP A 255 -29.04 -3.90 -60.10
CA ASP A 255 -29.76 -5.17 -60.18
C ASP A 255 -31.13 -4.99 -60.81
N PHE A 256 -31.90 -3.97 -60.39
CA PHE A 256 -33.19 -3.65 -60.99
C PHE A 256 -33.05 -3.30 -62.48
N ASN A 257 -32.04 -2.50 -62.84
CA ASN A 257 -31.78 -2.14 -64.23
C ASN A 257 -31.35 -3.36 -65.07
N GLU A 258 -30.60 -4.29 -64.49
CA GLU A 258 -30.21 -5.53 -65.15
C GLU A 258 -31.42 -6.42 -65.38
N VAL A 259 -32.25 -6.66 -64.36
CA VAL A 259 -33.51 -7.41 -64.51
C VAL A 259 -34.40 -6.74 -65.56
N LYS A 260 -34.53 -5.41 -65.54
CA LYS A 260 -35.28 -4.65 -66.55
C LYS A 260 -34.72 -4.87 -67.96
N ARG A 261 -33.38 -4.85 -68.12
CA ARG A 261 -32.72 -5.12 -69.41
C ARG A 261 -32.96 -6.54 -69.88
N GLN A 262 -32.90 -7.52 -68.99
CA GLN A 262 -33.21 -8.93 -69.30
C GLN A 262 -34.66 -9.08 -69.78
N HIS A 263 -35.63 -8.49 -69.08
CA HIS A 263 -37.04 -8.51 -69.49
C HIS A 263 -37.26 -7.81 -70.83
N GLN A 264 -36.64 -6.65 -71.05
CA GLN A 264 -36.69 -5.94 -72.34
C GLN A 264 -36.08 -6.78 -73.46
N SER A 265 -34.95 -7.46 -73.21
CA SER A 265 -34.35 -8.37 -74.19
C SER A 265 -35.26 -9.56 -74.49
N GLY A 266 -35.92 -10.14 -73.49
CA GLY A 266 -36.92 -11.20 -73.66
C GLY A 266 -38.11 -10.73 -74.50
N VAL A 267 -38.61 -9.51 -74.26
CA VAL A 267 -39.65 -8.90 -75.11
C VAL A 267 -39.15 -8.70 -76.54
N HIS A 268 -37.90 -8.30 -76.75
CA HIS A 268 -37.32 -8.18 -78.08
C HIS A 268 -37.20 -9.52 -78.80
N VAL A 269 -36.75 -10.57 -78.11
CA VAL A 269 -36.67 -11.93 -78.66
C VAL A 269 -38.07 -12.43 -79.04
N LEU A 270 -39.06 -12.29 -78.16
CA LEU A 270 -40.45 -12.67 -78.45
C LEU A 270 -41.02 -11.88 -79.62
N ARG A 271 -40.69 -10.59 -79.73
CA ARG A 271 -41.09 -9.77 -80.87
C ARG A 271 -40.40 -10.23 -82.16
N GLU A 272 -39.13 -10.60 -82.09
CA GLU A 272 -38.40 -11.17 -83.23
C GLU A 272 -38.96 -12.54 -83.63
N GLU A 273 -39.34 -13.41 -82.69
CA GLU A 273 -40.03 -14.68 -82.96
C GLU A 273 -41.41 -14.46 -83.59
N LEU A 274 -42.14 -13.44 -83.14
CA LEU A 274 -43.41 -13.04 -83.76
C LEU A 274 -43.18 -12.55 -85.19
N GLU A 275 -42.18 -11.71 -85.44
CA GLU A 275 -41.86 -11.24 -86.80
C GLU A 275 -41.30 -12.37 -87.67
N LYS A 276 -40.48 -13.28 -87.13
CA LYS A 276 -40.01 -14.50 -87.80
C LYS A 276 -41.18 -15.39 -88.18
N SER A 277 -42.11 -15.66 -87.27
CA SER A 277 -43.29 -16.47 -87.59
C SER A 277 -44.16 -15.80 -88.65
N LYS A 278 -44.40 -14.48 -88.59
CA LYS A 278 -45.07 -13.73 -89.67
C LYS A 278 -44.32 -13.86 -91.00
N ALA A 279 -42.99 -13.69 -90.98
CA ALA A 279 -42.14 -13.85 -92.14
C ALA A 279 -42.14 -15.29 -92.66
N ASP A 280 -42.19 -16.31 -91.80
CA ASP A 280 -42.29 -17.71 -92.18
C ASP A 280 -43.66 -18.02 -92.79
N TYR A 281 -44.74 -17.39 -92.34
CA TYR A 281 -46.05 -17.52 -92.99
C TYR A 281 -46.05 -16.86 -94.38
N LEU A 282 -45.45 -15.67 -94.52
CA LEU A 282 -45.25 -15.02 -95.81
C LEU A 282 -44.33 -15.85 -96.73
N LEU A 283 -43.21 -16.32 -96.19
CA LEU A 283 -42.23 -17.16 -96.85
C LEU A 283 -42.84 -18.51 -97.20
N ASN A 284 -43.74 -19.11 -96.43
CA ASN A 284 -44.42 -20.34 -96.84
C ASN A 284 -45.33 -20.07 -98.05
N GLY A 285 -45.95 -18.89 -98.13
CA GLY A 285 -46.62 -18.42 -99.34
C GLY A 285 -45.66 -18.26 -100.52
N GLU A 286 -44.52 -17.58 -100.31
CA GLU A 286 -43.51 -17.38 -101.33
C GLU A 286 -42.72 -18.65 -101.66
N ARG A 287 -42.57 -19.62 -100.76
CA ARG A 287 -41.85 -20.90 -100.87
C ARG A 287 -42.68 -21.90 -101.65
N LEU A 288 -43.99 -21.78 -101.63
CA LEU A 288 -44.81 -22.45 -102.63
C LEU A 288 -44.48 -21.92 -104.04
N MET A 289 -44.28 -20.60 -104.18
CA MET A 289 -43.91 -19.96 -105.45
C MET A 289 -42.43 -20.18 -105.83
N TYR A 290 -41.56 -20.26 -104.83
CA TYR A 290 -40.12 -20.32 -104.94
C TYR A 290 -39.63 -21.77 -104.93
N ASN A 291 -40.31 -22.78 -104.38
CA ASN A 291 -39.93 -24.20 -104.58
C ASN A 291 -39.82 -24.54 -106.09
N LEU A 292 -40.60 -23.86 -106.93
CA LEU A 292 -40.56 -23.91 -108.39
C LEU A 292 -39.30 -23.24 -108.98
N GLN A 293 -38.71 -22.28 -108.25
CA GLN A 293 -37.52 -21.49 -108.61
C GLN A 293 -36.23 -21.98 -107.90
N VAL A 294 -36.34 -22.61 -106.73
CA VAL A 294 -35.30 -23.25 -105.89
C VAL A 294 -34.70 -24.45 -106.58
N LEU A 295 -35.48 -25.22 -107.34
CA LEU A 295 -34.92 -26.31 -108.13
C LEU A 295 -33.92 -25.77 -109.18
N ARG A 296 -34.04 -24.51 -109.60
CA ARG A 296 -33.12 -23.84 -110.53
C ARG A 296 -31.96 -23.11 -109.81
N GLU A 297 -32.17 -22.62 -108.59
CA GLU A 297 -31.16 -21.91 -107.78
C GLU A 297 -30.29 -22.84 -106.91
N ARG A 298 -30.79 -24.02 -106.49
CA ARG A 298 -30.05 -25.02 -105.67
C ARG A 298 -28.72 -25.45 -106.28
N VAL A 299 -28.65 -25.47 -107.61
CA VAL A 299 -27.42 -25.79 -108.35
C VAL A 299 -26.38 -24.67 -108.24
N LYS A 300 -26.80 -23.41 -108.02
CA LYS A 300 -25.92 -22.25 -107.83
C LYS A 300 -25.56 -22.01 -106.35
N GLU A 301 -26.48 -22.23 -105.43
CA GLU A 301 -26.28 -22.01 -103.98
C GLU A 301 -25.30 -23.01 -103.34
N ASN A 302 -25.24 -24.25 -103.84
CA ASN A 302 -24.31 -25.27 -103.34
C ASN A 302 -22.83 -24.83 -103.45
N ARG A 303 -22.49 -24.01 -104.45
CA ARG A 303 -21.15 -23.43 -104.62
C ARG A 303 -20.87 -22.28 -103.64
N ASN A 304 -21.87 -21.46 -103.33
CA ASN A 304 -21.70 -20.33 -102.41
C ASN A 304 -21.66 -20.77 -100.93
N ALA A 305 -22.39 -21.84 -100.57
CA ALA A 305 -22.37 -22.41 -99.22
C ALA A 305 -20.97 -22.91 -98.81
N GLN A 306 -20.25 -23.58 -99.71
CA GLN A 306 -18.87 -24.03 -99.46
C GLN A 306 -17.91 -22.87 -99.16
N ALA A 307 -18.08 -21.71 -99.80
CA ALA A 307 -17.25 -20.53 -99.55
C ALA A 307 -17.55 -19.87 -98.19
N GLN A 308 -18.81 -19.90 -97.73
CA GLN A 308 -19.21 -19.39 -96.42
C GLN A 308 -18.72 -20.29 -95.28
N TYR A 309 -18.75 -21.62 -95.44
CA TYR A 309 -18.23 -22.54 -94.43
C TYR A 309 -16.74 -22.36 -94.18
N LYS A 310 -15.92 -22.14 -95.23
CA LYS A 310 -14.49 -21.84 -95.08
C LYS A 310 -14.23 -20.55 -94.29
N LYS A 311 -15.00 -19.49 -94.53
CA LYS A 311 -14.89 -18.23 -93.77
C LYS A 311 -15.36 -18.37 -92.31
N LYS A 312 -16.40 -19.17 -92.07
CA LYS A 312 -16.91 -19.45 -90.71
C LYS A 312 -15.90 -20.26 -89.89
N ILE A 313 -15.20 -21.21 -90.51
CA ILE A 313 -14.12 -21.98 -89.85
C ILE A 313 -12.97 -21.06 -89.43
N ALA A 314 -12.51 -20.15 -90.30
CA ALA A 314 -11.42 -19.22 -89.97
C ALA A 314 -11.78 -18.30 -88.77
N ARG A 315 -13.01 -17.76 -88.74
CA ARG A 315 -13.49 -16.96 -87.60
C ARG A 315 -13.57 -17.77 -86.31
N LEU A 316 -14.02 -19.02 -86.40
CA LEU A 316 -14.08 -19.91 -85.24
C LEU A 316 -12.68 -20.22 -84.68
N GLN A 317 -11.69 -20.41 -85.56
CA GLN A 317 -10.29 -20.59 -85.17
C GLN A 317 -9.71 -19.35 -84.46
N GLU A 318 -10.01 -18.14 -84.94
CA GLU A 318 -9.62 -16.90 -84.25
C GLU A 318 -10.31 -16.73 -82.89
N THR A 319 -11.61 -17.05 -82.78
CA THR A 319 -12.32 -17.02 -81.50
C THR A 319 -11.77 -18.07 -80.52
N LEU A 320 -11.38 -19.24 -81.01
CA LEU A 320 -10.77 -20.29 -80.19
C LEU A 320 -9.39 -19.83 -79.69
N ALA A 321 -8.56 -19.25 -80.56
CA ALA A 321 -7.25 -18.73 -80.18
C ALA A 321 -7.35 -17.61 -79.13
N THR A 322 -8.30 -16.68 -79.29
CA THR A 322 -8.52 -15.61 -78.29
C THR A 322 -9.07 -16.14 -76.97
N LEU A 323 -9.95 -17.14 -76.99
CA LEU A 323 -10.42 -17.80 -75.77
C LEU A 323 -9.28 -18.53 -75.07
N LEU A 324 -8.45 -19.31 -75.78
CA LEU A 324 -7.28 -19.98 -75.21
C LEU A 324 -6.32 -18.99 -74.55
N ALA A 325 -6.04 -17.85 -75.18
CA ALA A 325 -5.19 -16.82 -74.59
C ALA A 325 -5.78 -16.25 -73.29
N ARG A 326 -7.10 -15.98 -73.26
CA ARG A 326 -7.80 -15.52 -72.04
C ARG A 326 -7.77 -16.57 -70.93
N TYR A 327 -7.95 -17.84 -71.26
CA TYR A 327 -7.86 -18.93 -70.28
C TYR A 327 -6.45 -19.03 -69.70
N GLN A 328 -5.41 -18.95 -70.52
CA GLN A 328 -4.02 -18.96 -70.05
C GLN A 328 -3.70 -17.76 -69.15
N ASP A 329 -4.21 -16.57 -69.46
CA ASP A 329 -4.05 -15.39 -68.62
C ASP A 329 -4.80 -15.51 -67.29
N ALA A 330 -6.01 -16.07 -67.30
CA ALA A 330 -6.78 -16.36 -66.08
C ALA A 330 -6.06 -17.40 -65.21
N GLU A 331 -5.56 -18.48 -65.80
CA GLU A 331 -4.81 -19.53 -65.10
C GLU A 331 -3.55 -18.98 -64.44
N LYS A 332 -2.78 -18.14 -65.12
CA LYS A 332 -1.62 -17.44 -64.53
C LYS A 332 -2.02 -16.54 -63.36
N ARG A 333 -3.15 -15.84 -63.45
CA ARG A 333 -3.68 -15.01 -62.34
C ARG A 333 -4.06 -15.88 -61.15
N PHE A 334 -4.80 -16.96 -61.37
CA PHE A 334 -5.20 -17.89 -60.33
C PHE A 334 -3.99 -18.57 -59.67
N GLN A 335 -2.98 -18.97 -60.44
CA GLN A 335 -1.75 -19.52 -59.88
C GLN A 335 -1.00 -18.50 -59.00
N ARG A 336 -0.96 -17.21 -59.40
CA ARG A 336 -0.35 -16.15 -58.58
C ARG A 336 -1.12 -15.93 -57.28
N THR A 337 -2.45 -15.81 -57.35
CA THR A 337 -3.28 -15.60 -56.15
C THR A 337 -3.23 -16.81 -55.23
N ASN A 338 -3.24 -18.02 -55.78
CA ASN A 338 -3.12 -19.24 -54.98
C ASN A 338 -1.77 -19.29 -54.29
N ASN A 339 -0.67 -19.07 -55.02
CA ASN A 339 0.68 -19.01 -54.43
C ASN A 339 0.82 -17.92 -53.35
N GLU A 340 0.17 -16.78 -53.52
CA GLU A 340 0.17 -15.71 -52.50
C GLU A 340 -0.64 -16.10 -51.27
N LEU A 341 -1.84 -16.66 -51.45
CA LEU A 341 -2.69 -17.16 -50.38
C LEU A 341 -2.01 -18.30 -49.61
N THR A 342 -1.39 -19.27 -50.29
CA THR A 342 -0.64 -20.36 -49.64
C THR A 342 0.53 -19.81 -48.81
N LYS A 343 1.24 -18.79 -49.31
CA LYS A 343 2.30 -18.11 -48.54
C LYS A 343 1.75 -17.39 -47.31
N GLN A 344 0.59 -16.73 -47.42
CA GLN A 344 -0.07 -16.08 -46.29
C GLN A 344 -0.53 -17.11 -45.26
N LEU A 345 -1.15 -18.21 -45.70
CA LEU A 345 -1.57 -19.32 -44.85
C LEU A 345 -0.39 -19.90 -44.07
N HIS A 346 0.72 -20.25 -44.74
CA HIS A 346 1.92 -20.74 -44.05
C HIS A 346 2.52 -19.72 -43.08
N ARG A 347 2.41 -18.42 -43.36
CA ARG A 347 2.83 -17.37 -42.41
C ARG A 347 1.92 -17.35 -41.19
N PHE A 348 0.60 -17.44 -41.39
CA PHE A 348 -0.36 -17.49 -40.29
C PHE A 348 -0.21 -18.76 -39.46
N ASP A 349 0.03 -19.93 -40.06
CA ASP A 349 0.29 -21.18 -39.34
C ASP A 349 1.55 -21.07 -38.46
N ARG A 350 2.61 -20.47 -38.99
CA ARG A 350 3.82 -20.19 -38.18
C ARG A 350 3.53 -19.23 -37.04
N GLN A 351 2.79 -18.16 -37.30
CA GLN A 351 2.38 -17.23 -36.25
C GLN A 351 1.50 -17.91 -35.19
N TYR A 352 0.57 -18.77 -35.58
CA TYR A 352 -0.32 -19.53 -34.70
C TYR A 352 0.45 -20.55 -33.86
N THR A 353 1.37 -21.29 -34.47
CA THR A 353 2.22 -22.25 -33.73
C THR A 353 3.16 -21.53 -32.75
N ASP A 354 3.71 -20.37 -33.14
CA ASP A 354 4.53 -19.55 -32.26
C ASP A 354 3.71 -18.93 -31.12
N THR A 355 2.49 -18.45 -31.37
CA THR A 355 1.62 -17.93 -30.30
C THR A 355 1.17 -19.03 -29.35
N LYS A 356 0.81 -20.22 -29.86
CA LYS A 356 0.48 -21.40 -29.03
C LYS A 356 1.65 -21.80 -28.13
N LYS A 357 2.87 -21.87 -28.68
CA LYS A 357 4.09 -22.15 -27.88
C LYS A 357 4.35 -21.07 -26.83
N LYS A 358 4.23 -19.80 -27.19
CA LYS A 358 4.37 -18.68 -26.25
C LYS A 358 3.33 -18.77 -25.13
N PHE A 359 2.06 -19.03 -25.47
CA PHE A 359 0.98 -19.15 -24.50
C PHE A 359 1.25 -20.26 -23.48
N SER A 360 1.63 -21.47 -23.93
CA SER A 360 1.99 -22.57 -23.03
C SER A 360 3.17 -22.21 -22.10
N VAL A 361 4.21 -21.55 -22.63
CA VAL A 361 5.35 -21.10 -21.82
C VAL A 361 4.94 -20.02 -20.82
N PHE A 362 4.08 -19.07 -21.22
CA PHE A 362 3.56 -18.03 -20.33
C PHE A 362 2.70 -18.64 -19.23
N GLU A 363 1.79 -19.54 -19.55
CA GLU A 363 0.93 -20.20 -18.59
C GLU A 363 1.75 -20.99 -17.55
N LYS A 364 2.75 -21.78 -17.98
CA LYS A 364 3.65 -22.50 -17.07
C LYS A 364 4.40 -21.53 -16.14
N LYS A 365 4.92 -20.43 -16.67
CA LYS A 365 5.64 -19.41 -15.88
C LYS A 365 4.72 -18.64 -14.92
N ASP A 366 3.52 -18.27 -15.36
CA ASP A 366 2.55 -17.52 -14.55
C ASP A 366 1.98 -18.39 -13.44
N LYS A 367 1.61 -19.65 -13.73
CA LYS A 367 1.25 -20.65 -12.71
C LYS A 367 2.40 -20.82 -11.70
N ALA A 368 3.65 -20.98 -12.15
CA ALA A 368 4.79 -21.12 -11.23
C ALA A 368 5.01 -19.87 -10.35
N LYS A 369 4.96 -18.67 -10.93
CA LYS A 369 5.11 -17.41 -10.21
C LYS A 369 3.99 -17.20 -9.19
N TYR A 370 2.74 -17.48 -9.57
CA TYR A 370 1.59 -17.42 -8.67
C TYR A 370 1.79 -18.36 -7.47
N ARG A 371 2.20 -19.61 -7.70
CA ARG A 371 2.47 -20.58 -6.62
C ARG A 371 3.60 -20.13 -5.69
N GLN A 372 4.67 -19.54 -6.24
CA GLN A 372 5.77 -19.02 -5.42
C GLN A 372 5.33 -17.86 -4.53
N VAL A 373 4.58 -16.90 -5.09
CA VAL A 373 4.04 -15.76 -4.34
C VAL A 373 3.05 -16.23 -3.28
N TRP A 374 2.17 -17.16 -3.64
CA TRP A 374 1.20 -17.74 -2.70
C TRP A 374 1.90 -18.45 -1.53
N LYS A 375 2.92 -19.28 -1.79
CA LYS A 375 3.72 -19.92 -0.73
C LYS A 375 4.41 -18.91 0.17
N LEU A 376 5.05 -17.90 -0.41
CA LEU A 376 5.70 -16.84 0.37
C LEU A 376 4.73 -16.11 1.30
N HIS A 377 3.51 -15.81 0.83
CA HIS A 377 2.48 -15.20 1.67
C HIS A 377 1.91 -16.17 2.71
N HIS A 378 1.71 -17.43 2.33
CA HIS A 378 1.30 -18.50 3.23
C HIS A 378 2.29 -18.62 4.40
N ASP A 379 3.58 -18.78 4.12
CA ASP A 379 4.62 -18.95 5.14
C ASP A 379 4.69 -17.72 6.08
N LYS A 380 4.58 -16.51 5.53
CA LYS A 380 4.55 -15.26 6.33
C LYS A 380 3.34 -15.21 7.26
N CYS A 381 2.15 -15.47 6.74
CA CYS A 381 0.93 -15.43 7.55
C CYS A 381 0.90 -16.57 8.57
N GLN A 382 1.45 -17.73 8.24
CA GLN A 382 1.60 -18.84 9.18
C GLN A 382 2.54 -18.50 10.33
N ALA A 383 3.67 -17.83 10.06
CA ALA A 383 4.57 -17.37 11.11
C ALA A 383 3.87 -16.37 12.05
N LEU A 384 3.15 -15.39 11.50
CA LEU A 384 2.36 -14.44 12.30
C LEU A 384 1.27 -15.13 13.11
N ALA A 385 0.57 -16.10 12.52
CA ALA A 385 -0.44 -16.89 13.23
C ALA A 385 0.17 -17.65 14.41
N GLN A 386 1.35 -18.25 14.24
CA GLN A 386 2.08 -18.91 15.33
C GLN A 386 2.49 -17.93 16.43
N GLU A 387 2.99 -16.74 16.07
CA GLU A 387 3.32 -15.68 17.04
C GLU A 387 2.07 -15.24 17.83
N CYS A 388 0.92 -15.05 17.18
CA CYS A 388 -0.33 -14.73 17.84
C CYS A 388 -0.79 -15.82 18.81
N LEU A 389 -0.67 -17.10 18.43
CA LEU A 389 -1.02 -18.23 19.30
C LEU A 389 -0.06 -18.36 20.49
N LEU A 390 1.23 -18.06 20.29
CA LEU A 390 2.20 -18.02 21.39
C LEU A 390 1.89 -16.87 22.36
N ALA A 391 1.54 -15.69 21.85
CA ALA A 391 1.10 -14.57 22.67
C ALA A 391 -0.17 -14.92 23.46
N ASP A 392 -1.16 -15.53 22.80
CA ASP A 392 -2.38 -16.01 23.45
C ASP A 392 -2.08 -17.00 24.57
N ARG A 393 -1.19 -17.96 24.31
CA ARG A 393 -0.74 -18.92 25.31
C ARG A 393 -0.12 -18.25 26.53
N VAL A 394 0.76 -17.27 26.33
CA VAL A 394 1.39 -16.51 27.42
C VAL A 394 0.34 -15.75 28.24
N VAL A 395 -0.64 -15.12 27.59
CA VAL A 395 -1.73 -14.41 28.30
C VAL A 395 -2.53 -15.37 29.17
N TYR A 396 -2.91 -16.53 28.64
CA TYR A 396 -3.70 -17.51 29.39
C TYR A 396 -2.90 -18.21 30.50
N GLU A 397 -1.70 -18.70 30.20
CA GLU A 397 -0.88 -19.45 31.16
C GLU A 397 -0.19 -18.55 32.20
N GLU A 398 0.41 -17.42 31.80
CA GLU A 398 1.22 -16.58 32.70
C GLU A 398 0.40 -15.48 33.40
N LEU A 399 -0.50 -14.79 32.69
CA LEU A 399 -1.27 -13.67 33.28
C LEU A 399 -2.54 -14.16 33.99
N LEU A 400 -3.33 -15.00 33.32
CA LEU A 400 -4.61 -15.49 33.83
C LEU A 400 -4.49 -16.76 34.68
N GLN A 401 -3.36 -17.49 34.58
CA GLN A 401 -3.13 -18.79 35.24
C GLN A 401 -4.20 -19.84 34.92
N MET A 402 -4.74 -19.78 33.71
CA MET A 402 -5.73 -20.71 33.19
C MET A 402 -5.06 -21.65 32.19
N PRO A 403 -5.46 -22.94 32.11
CA PRO A 403 -4.90 -23.85 31.12
C PRO A 403 -5.26 -23.38 29.72
N TRP A 404 -4.26 -23.05 28.90
CA TRP A 404 -4.47 -22.66 27.52
C TRP A 404 -4.84 -23.87 26.66
N GLN A 405 -5.94 -23.78 25.93
CA GLN A 405 -6.36 -24.78 24.96
C GLN A 405 -6.10 -24.24 23.55
N PRO A 406 -5.31 -24.94 22.72
CA PRO A 406 -5.04 -24.47 21.37
C PRO A 406 -6.35 -24.46 20.56
N PRO A 407 -6.70 -23.32 19.92
CA PRO A 407 -7.89 -23.25 19.08
C PRO A 407 -7.77 -24.19 17.87
N ALA A 408 -8.90 -24.66 17.36
CA ALA A 408 -8.92 -25.58 16.21
C ALA A 408 -8.44 -24.85 14.94
N LEU A 409 -7.20 -25.14 14.53
CA LEU A 409 -6.54 -24.51 13.39
C LEU A 409 -7.10 -25.08 12.07
N HIS A 410 -8.12 -24.43 11.51
CA HIS A 410 -8.76 -24.85 10.25
C HIS A 410 -8.15 -24.20 9.00
N TYR A 411 -6.82 -24.11 8.92
CA TYR A 411 -6.12 -23.45 7.81
C TYR A 411 -5.14 -24.35 7.06
N TRP A 412 -5.39 -25.66 6.95
CA TRP A 412 -4.57 -26.50 6.05
C TRP A 412 -4.97 -26.30 4.58
N PRO A 413 -4.03 -26.17 3.63
CA PRO A 413 -4.35 -26.09 2.22
C PRO A 413 -5.16 -27.32 1.78
N ARG A 414 -6.40 -27.14 1.34
CA ARG A 414 -7.22 -28.24 0.80
C ARG A 414 -6.66 -28.69 -0.55
N GLU A 415 -6.69 -30.00 -0.81
CA GLU A 415 -6.30 -30.59 -2.11
C GLU A 415 -7.08 -29.96 -3.29
N GLU A 416 -8.31 -29.50 -3.02
CA GLU A 416 -9.19 -28.77 -3.94
C GLU A 416 -8.55 -27.48 -4.51
N MET A 417 -7.54 -26.91 -3.86
CA MET A 417 -6.81 -25.72 -4.35
C MET A 417 -5.74 -26.06 -5.41
N TRP A 418 -5.40 -27.34 -5.61
CA TRP A 418 -4.26 -27.78 -6.43
C TRP A 418 -4.63 -28.74 -7.58
N VAL A 419 -5.92 -29.05 -7.75
CA VAL A 419 -6.48 -30.09 -8.65
C VAL A 419 -6.07 -29.97 -10.13
N GLU A 420 -5.60 -28.81 -10.57
CA GLU A 420 -5.22 -28.59 -11.98
C GLU A 420 -3.89 -29.26 -12.38
N ALA A 421 -3.01 -29.57 -11.42
CA ALA A 421 -1.71 -30.17 -11.75
C ALA A 421 -1.81 -31.62 -12.27
N GLN A 422 -2.84 -32.36 -11.87
CA GLN A 422 -3.04 -33.76 -12.30
C GLN A 422 -3.81 -33.89 -13.62
N LYS A 423 -4.60 -32.88 -14.00
CA LYS A 423 -5.37 -32.89 -15.26
C LYS A 423 -4.47 -32.60 -16.46
N ASP A 424 -3.50 -31.68 -16.29
CA ASP A 424 -2.51 -31.32 -17.30
C ASP A 424 -1.53 -32.49 -17.63
N GLU A 425 -1.30 -33.45 -16.72
CA GLU A 425 -0.45 -34.64 -16.96
C GLU A 425 -1.17 -35.76 -17.74
N LEU A 426 -2.50 -35.80 -17.69
CA LEU A 426 -3.32 -36.80 -18.40
C LEU A 426 -3.53 -36.42 -19.88
N ASP A 427 -3.61 -35.12 -20.18
CA ASP A 427 -3.82 -34.60 -21.54
C ASP A 427 -2.53 -34.60 -22.41
N GLU A 428 -1.34 -34.80 -21.83
CA GLU A 428 -0.06 -34.93 -22.57
C GLU A 428 0.21 -36.35 -23.13
N ARG A 429 -0.65 -37.36 -22.87
CA ARG A 429 -0.57 -38.66 -23.55
C ARG A 429 -1.10 -38.55 -24.98
N SER A 430 -0.16 -38.41 -25.91
CA SER A 430 -0.41 -38.43 -27.34
C SER A 430 -1.04 -39.76 -27.75
N GLU A 431 -2.27 -39.75 -28.26
CA GLU A 431 -2.85 -40.91 -28.94
C GLU A 431 -2.11 -41.10 -30.28
N GLU A 432 -1.31 -42.17 -30.37
CA GLU A 432 -0.79 -42.65 -31.65
C GLU A 432 -1.94 -43.27 -32.46
N PRO A 433 -2.03 -43.05 -33.79
CA PRO A 433 -3.10 -43.63 -34.59
C PRO A 433 -2.97 -45.16 -34.60
N PRO A 434 -4.04 -45.91 -34.28
CA PRO A 434 -3.99 -47.37 -34.27
C PRO A 434 -3.83 -47.91 -35.70
N GLU A 435 -2.96 -48.90 -35.88
CA GLU A 435 -2.88 -49.69 -37.12
C GLU A 435 -4.20 -50.44 -37.34
N VAL A 436 -4.74 -50.35 -38.56
CA VAL A 436 -6.00 -50.99 -38.94
C VAL A 436 -5.75 -52.47 -39.22
N GLU A 437 -6.13 -53.36 -38.31
CA GLU A 437 -6.15 -54.81 -38.54
C GLU A 437 -7.33 -55.20 -39.45
N LEU A 438 -7.04 -55.86 -40.58
CA LEU A 438 -8.02 -56.22 -41.61
C LEU A 438 -8.43 -57.70 -41.50
N SER A 439 -9.68 -57.95 -41.10
CA SER A 439 -10.29 -59.30 -41.06
C SER A 439 -10.41 -59.95 -42.45
N GLU A 440 -10.45 -61.28 -42.53
CA GLU A 440 -10.53 -62.04 -43.81
C GLU A 440 -11.76 -61.64 -44.66
N ALA A 441 -12.89 -61.34 -44.01
CA ALA A 441 -14.08 -60.83 -44.69
C ALA A 441 -13.89 -59.42 -45.28
N ALA A 442 -13.08 -58.57 -44.62
CA ALA A 442 -12.72 -57.24 -45.10
C ALA A 442 -11.87 -57.32 -46.38
N GLN A 443 -10.93 -58.26 -46.44
CA GLN A 443 -10.06 -58.46 -47.60
C GLN A 443 -10.87 -58.90 -48.83
N ILE A 444 -11.86 -59.77 -48.65
CA ILE A 444 -12.77 -60.20 -49.73
C ILE A 444 -13.64 -59.03 -50.20
N LEU A 445 -14.15 -58.19 -49.30
CA LEU A 445 -14.89 -56.98 -49.65
C LEU A 445 -14.05 -56.02 -50.51
N PHE A 446 -12.80 -55.76 -50.13
CA PHE A 446 -11.91 -54.90 -50.92
C PHE A 446 -11.55 -55.49 -52.28
N SER A 447 -11.52 -56.82 -52.42
CA SER A 447 -11.37 -57.48 -53.74
C SER A 447 -12.60 -57.24 -54.65
N ILE A 448 -13.80 -57.22 -54.09
CA ILE A 448 -15.04 -56.90 -54.82
C ILE A 448 -15.05 -55.44 -55.24
N LEU A 449 -14.68 -54.52 -54.34
CA LEU A 449 -14.57 -53.09 -54.61
C LEU A 449 -13.51 -52.79 -55.68
N LYS A 450 -12.37 -53.50 -55.68
CA LYS A 450 -11.38 -53.42 -56.76
C LYS A 450 -11.94 -53.78 -58.14
N SER A 451 -12.85 -54.77 -58.21
CA SER A 451 -13.43 -55.20 -59.49
C SER A 451 -14.48 -54.22 -60.03
N GLN A 452 -15.31 -53.64 -59.16
CA GLN A 452 -16.47 -52.82 -59.54
C GLN A 452 -16.19 -51.32 -59.51
N ALA A 453 -15.24 -50.85 -58.69
CA ALA A 453 -14.94 -49.45 -58.45
C ALA A 453 -13.48 -49.11 -58.76
N LYS A 454 -13.01 -49.49 -59.96
CA LYS A 454 -11.62 -49.26 -60.44
C LYS A 454 -11.18 -47.79 -60.42
N PHE A 455 -12.13 -46.85 -60.38
CA PHE A 455 -11.88 -45.41 -60.36
C PHE A 455 -11.48 -44.89 -58.97
N LEU A 456 -11.65 -45.66 -57.89
CA LEU A 456 -11.33 -45.21 -56.52
C LEU A 456 -9.83 -45.14 -56.25
N VAL A 457 -8.99 -45.87 -57.02
CA VAL A 457 -7.53 -45.85 -56.85
C VAL A 457 -6.90 -45.12 -58.03
N ASP A 458 -6.47 -43.88 -57.80
CA ASP A 458 -5.84 -43.01 -58.80
C ASP A 458 -4.49 -43.59 -59.27
N GLU A 459 -4.20 -43.56 -60.57
CA GLU A 459 -2.99 -44.19 -61.16
C GLU A 459 -1.70 -43.59 -60.59
N ASN A 460 -1.70 -42.27 -60.34
CA ASN A 460 -0.56 -41.55 -59.76
C ASN A 460 -0.27 -41.97 -58.30
N VAL A 461 -1.30 -42.35 -57.54
CA VAL A 461 -1.15 -42.81 -56.15
C VAL A 461 -0.63 -44.24 -56.12
N ARG A 462 -1.08 -45.07 -57.07
CA ARG A 462 -0.59 -46.44 -57.27
C ARG A 462 0.90 -46.46 -57.62
N ASP A 463 1.34 -45.55 -58.49
CA ASP A 463 2.75 -45.40 -58.88
C ASP A 463 3.62 -44.86 -57.73
N ALA A 464 3.07 -43.96 -56.89
CA ALA A 464 3.77 -43.45 -55.72
C ALA A 464 3.97 -44.52 -54.64
N ILE A 465 2.98 -45.39 -54.40
CA ILE A 465 3.06 -46.46 -53.39
C ILE A 465 3.96 -47.61 -53.87
N GLN A 466 3.95 -47.95 -55.18
CA GLN A 466 4.88 -48.95 -55.75
C GLN A 466 6.36 -48.53 -55.68
N SER A 467 6.63 -47.22 -55.63
CA SER A 467 8.00 -46.71 -55.51
C SER A 467 8.65 -46.97 -54.14
N ILE A 468 7.84 -47.34 -53.13
CA ILE A 468 8.27 -47.71 -51.79
C ILE A 468 8.54 -49.22 -51.76
N GLN A 469 9.78 -49.65 -51.52
CA GLN A 469 10.15 -51.06 -51.54
C GLN A 469 9.44 -51.84 -50.41
N GLY A 470 8.56 -52.78 -50.77
CA GLY A 470 8.07 -53.82 -49.84
C GLY A 470 6.57 -54.12 -49.84
N THR A 471 5.71 -53.38 -50.55
CA THR A 471 4.25 -53.61 -50.54
C THR A 471 3.80 -54.48 -51.72
N THR A 472 2.95 -55.48 -51.46
CA THR A 472 2.31 -56.25 -52.54
C THR A 472 1.29 -55.38 -53.26
N GLN A 473 1.08 -55.60 -54.56
CA GLN A 473 0.16 -54.80 -55.39
C GLN A 473 -1.27 -54.73 -54.83
N GLU A 474 -1.67 -55.74 -54.05
CA GLU A 474 -2.97 -55.81 -53.37
C GLU A 474 -3.04 -54.95 -52.11
N GLN A 475 -1.96 -54.83 -51.34
CA GLN A 475 -1.89 -53.95 -50.16
C GLN A 475 -1.94 -52.47 -50.56
N ALA A 476 -1.25 -52.10 -51.64
CA ALA A 476 -1.28 -50.73 -52.16
C ALA A 476 -2.68 -50.32 -52.67
N ASP A 477 -3.42 -51.27 -53.27
CA ASP A 477 -4.79 -51.03 -53.73
C ASP A 477 -5.76 -50.93 -52.54
N VAL A 478 -5.61 -51.77 -51.50
CA VAL A 478 -6.43 -51.72 -50.28
C VAL A 478 -6.15 -50.43 -49.49
N GLU A 479 -4.89 -50.06 -49.30
CA GLU A 479 -4.51 -48.79 -48.68
C GLU A 479 -4.97 -47.57 -49.50
N GLY A 480 -4.92 -47.66 -50.83
CA GLY A 480 -5.50 -46.65 -51.73
C GLY A 480 -7.01 -46.49 -51.56
N ILE A 481 -7.74 -47.60 -51.38
CA ILE A 481 -9.19 -47.57 -51.12
C ILE A 481 -9.49 -47.06 -49.71
N LEU A 482 -8.73 -47.47 -48.69
CA LEU A 482 -8.88 -47.00 -47.31
C LEU A 482 -8.59 -45.50 -47.18
N THR A 483 -7.56 -45.00 -47.87
CA THR A 483 -7.20 -43.57 -47.87
C THR A 483 -8.22 -42.72 -48.64
N THR A 484 -8.72 -43.20 -49.78
CA THR A 484 -9.74 -42.46 -50.57
C THR A 484 -11.11 -42.45 -49.91
N LEU A 485 -11.47 -43.51 -49.17
CA LEU A 485 -12.68 -43.56 -48.34
C LEU A 485 -12.47 -43.00 -46.92
N GLY A 486 -11.24 -42.62 -46.54
CA GLY A 486 -10.90 -42.03 -45.25
C GLY A 486 -11.17 -42.93 -44.04
N LEU A 487 -10.99 -44.25 -44.18
CA LEU A 487 -11.22 -45.25 -43.14
C LEU A 487 -9.91 -45.50 -42.38
N ASN A 488 -9.75 -44.84 -41.23
CA ASN A 488 -8.51 -44.85 -40.46
C ASN A 488 -8.59 -45.71 -39.17
N ARG A 489 -9.75 -46.30 -38.87
CA ARG A 489 -9.97 -47.13 -37.68
C ARG A 489 -10.56 -48.48 -38.08
N THR A 490 -10.22 -49.54 -37.34
CA THR A 490 -10.77 -50.90 -37.52
C THR A 490 -12.27 -50.94 -37.37
N ILE A 491 -12.82 -50.17 -36.44
CA ILE A 491 -14.26 -50.04 -36.17
C ILE A 491 -15.00 -49.50 -37.41
N ASP A 492 -14.43 -48.51 -38.10
CA ASP A 492 -15.05 -47.92 -39.28
C ASP A 492 -15.13 -48.93 -40.46
N VAL A 493 -14.18 -49.87 -40.52
CA VAL A 493 -14.14 -50.96 -41.52
C VAL A 493 -15.15 -52.05 -41.16
N GLU A 494 -15.34 -52.35 -39.86
CA GLU A 494 -16.36 -53.27 -39.36
C GLU A 494 -17.78 -52.72 -39.54
N ASP A 495 -17.98 -51.42 -39.31
CA ASP A 495 -19.26 -50.75 -39.57
C ASP A 495 -19.57 -50.72 -41.06
N MET A 496 -18.57 -50.50 -41.91
CA MET A 496 -18.75 -50.66 -43.36
C MET A 496 -19.18 -52.10 -43.68
N LEU A 497 -18.53 -53.12 -43.10
CA LEU A 497 -18.84 -54.53 -43.35
C LEU A 497 -20.29 -54.89 -43.03
N GLN A 498 -20.92 -54.28 -42.02
CA GLN A 498 -22.33 -54.52 -41.68
C GLN A 498 -23.30 -54.19 -42.84
N TYR A 499 -22.97 -53.21 -43.68
CA TYR A 499 -23.77 -52.87 -44.86
C TYR A 499 -23.56 -53.82 -46.05
N PHE A 500 -22.55 -54.70 -45.98
CA PHE A 500 -22.20 -55.66 -47.03
C PHE A 500 -22.52 -57.11 -46.68
N VAL A 501 -23.08 -57.37 -45.49
CA VAL A 501 -23.49 -58.69 -45.02
C VAL A 501 -25.01 -58.86 -45.15
N VAL A 502 -25.44 -59.98 -45.74
CA VAL A 502 -26.85 -60.39 -45.79
C VAL A 502 -26.97 -61.78 -45.17
N GLU A 503 -27.90 -61.94 -44.23
CA GLU A 503 -28.26 -63.23 -43.66
C GLU A 503 -29.16 -63.99 -44.63
N ASN A 504 -28.73 -65.17 -45.07
CA ASN A 504 -29.57 -66.08 -45.85
C ASN A 504 -30.37 -67.00 -44.91
N GLU A 505 -31.44 -67.62 -45.41
CA GLU A 505 -32.39 -68.48 -44.66
C GLU A 505 -31.75 -69.69 -43.95
N ASP A 506 -30.46 -69.99 -44.20
CA ASP A 506 -29.69 -71.11 -43.62
C ASP A 506 -28.72 -70.69 -42.47
N GLU A 507 -28.89 -69.53 -41.85
CA GLU A 507 -28.00 -68.99 -40.77
C GLU A 507 -26.50 -68.89 -41.18
N THR A 508 -26.20 -68.86 -42.48
CA THR A 508 -24.84 -68.61 -42.99
C THR A 508 -24.69 -67.17 -43.49
N ILE A 509 -23.63 -66.51 -43.01
CA ILE A 509 -23.30 -65.11 -43.30
C ILE A 509 -22.68 -65.05 -44.71
N ALA A 510 -23.37 -64.44 -45.68
CA ALA A 510 -22.85 -64.27 -47.04
C ALA A 510 -22.72 -62.79 -47.42
N LEU A 511 -21.66 -62.49 -48.17
CA LEU A 511 -21.38 -61.14 -48.68
C LEU A 511 -22.26 -60.84 -49.92
N ILE A 512 -22.73 -59.59 -50.04
CA ILE A 512 -23.65 -59.13 -51.10
C ILE A 512 -23.13 -59.40 -52.54
N ASN A 513 -24.06 -59.59 -53.48
CA ASN A 513 -23.77 -59.74 -54.91
C ASN A 513 -22.97 -58.54 -55.47
N PRO A 514 -21.89 -58.74 -56.25
CA PRO A 514 -21.01 -57.67 -56.74
C PRO A 514 -21.70 -56.47 -57.40
N GLN A 515 -22.89 -56.64 -57.98
CA GLN A 515 -23.63 -55.54 -58.64
C GLN A 515 -24.34 -54.59 -57.67
N GLU A 516 -24.58 -55.02 -56.42
CA GLU A 516 -25.24 -54.20 -55.38
C GLU A 516 -24.23 -53.50 -54.46
N ALA A 517 -22.95 -53.83 -54.58
CA ALA A 517 -21.86 -53.28 -53.78
C ALA A 517 -21.74 -51.75 -53.86
N LEU A 518 -21.98 -51.15 -55.03
CA LEU A 518 -21.95 -49.68 -55.18
C LEU A 518 -23.12 -48.98 -54.49
N LYS A 519 -24.28 -49.64 -54.39
CA LYS A 519 -25.45 -49.09 -53.69
C LYS A 519 -25.26 -49.14 -52.17
N ALA A 520 -24.70 -50.25 -51.66
CA ALA A 520 -24.32 -50.39 -50.26
C ALA A 520 -23.25 -49.36 -49.86
N LEU A 521 -22.23 -49.15 -50.72
CA LEU A 521 -21.21 -48.12 -50.51
C LEU A 521 -21.80 -46.69 -50.51
N GLN A 522 -22.74 -46.41 -51.40
CA GLN A 522 -23.44 -45.11 -51.43
C GLN A 522 -24.29 -44.89 -50.18
N ALA A 523 -24.98 -45.92 -49.69
CA ALA A 523 -25.77 -45.85 -48.45
C ALA A 523 -24.88 -45.62 -47.22
N PHE A 524 -23.74 -46.31 -47.14
CA PHE A 524 -22.73 -46.09 -46.10
C PHE A 524 -22.18 -44.66 -46.10
N LEU A 525 -21.81 -44.11 -47.27
CA LEU A 525 -21.30 -42.74 -47.38
C LEU A 525 -22.36 -41.69 -47.01
N ILE A 526 -23.63 -41.92 -47.33
CA ILE A 526 -24.73 -41.03 -46.93
C ILE A 526 -24.93 -41.09 -45.40
N HIS A 527 -24.86 -42.27 -44.79
CA HIS A 527 -24.96 -42.43 -43.35
C HIS A 527 -23.79 -41.73 -42.64
N ARG A 528 -22.56 -41.96 -43.13
CA ARG A 528 -21.35 -41.32 -42.60
C ARG A 528 -21.38 -39.80 -42.74
N ALA A 529 -21.80 -39.26 -43.88
CA ALA A 529 -21.95 -37.82 -44.04
C ALA A 529 -23.01 -37.21 -43.09
N ALA A 530 -24.07 -37.97 -42.78
CA ALA A 530 -25.08 -37.57 -41.80
C ALA A 530 -24.57 -37.66 -40.36
N GLU A 531 -23.71 -38.63 -40.04
CA GLU A 531 -23.04 -38.73 -38.75
C GLU A 531 -21.96 -37.67 -38.57
N GLU A 532 -21.13 -37.40 -39.58
CA GLU A 532 -20.14 -36.31 -39.57
C GLU A 532 -20.82 -34.94 -39.37
N ALA A 533 -22.01 -34.74 -39.95
CA ALA A 533 -22.82 -33.55 -39.71
C ALA A 533 -23.38 -33.47 -38.27
N LYS A 534 -23.75 -34.60 -37.67
CA LYS A 534 -24.17 -34.69 -36.25
C LYS A 534 -22.99 -34.49 -35.30
N GLU A 535 -21.82 -35.07 -35.60
CA GLU A 535 -20.57 -34.87 -34.84
C GLU A 535 -20.09 -33.42 -34.86
N MET A 536 -20.17 -32.76 -36.02
CA MET A 536 -19.88 -31.32 -36.14
C MET A 536 -20.83 -30.48 -35.25
N ALA A 537 -22.10 -30.88 -35.14
CA ALA A 537 -23.07 -30.20 -34.29
C ALA A 537 -22.84 -30.50 -32.78
N THR A 538 -22.39 -31.70 -32.41
CA THR A 538 -22.07 -32.06 -31.01
C THR A 538 -20.71 -31.51 -30.55
N ARG A 539 -19.72 -31.35 -31.44
CA ARG A 539 -18.44 -30.67 -31.15
C ARG A 539 -18.65 -29.20 -30.74
N GLY A 540 -19.57 -28.49 -31.39
CA GLY A 540 -19.95 -27.12 -30.99
C GLY A 540 -20.71 -27.03 -29.65
N ALA A 541 -21.34 -28.12 -29.20
CA ALA A 541 -22.03 -28.18 -27.91
C ALA A 541 -21.10 -28.59 -26.74
N THR A 542 -20.11 -29.45 -27.02
CA THR A 542 -19.11 -29.91 -26.04
C THR A 542 -18.11 -28.80 -25.68
N GLU A 543 -17.67 -27.97 -26.63
CA GLU A 543 -16.81 -26.79 -26.34
C GLU A 543 -17.48 -25.76 -25.41
N LYS A 544 -18.82 -25.65 -25.46
CA LYS A 544 -19.58 -24.77 -24.56
C LYS A 544 -19.75 -25.36 -23.15
N GLN A 545 -19.70 -26.69 -23.02
CA GLN A 545 -19.77 -27.37 -21.73
C GLN A 545 -18.40 -27.42 -21.03
N THR A 546 -17.30 -27.58 -21.76
CA THR A 546 -15.94 -27.56 -21.20
C THR A 546 -15.57 -26.18 -20.64
N THR A 547 -15.88 -25.10 -21.38
CA THR A 547 -15.67 -23.72 -20.94
C THR A 547 -16.52 -23.37 -19.71
N ALA A 548 -17.76 -23.84 -19.61
CA ALA A 548 -18.59 -23.68 -18.42
C ALA A 548 -18.03 -24.44 -17.21
N GLY A 549 -17.47 -25.64 -17.42
CA GLY A 549 -16.83 -26.44 -16.38
C GLY A 549 -15.55 -25.79 -15.81
N GLU A 550 -14.73 -25.19 -16.67
CA GLU A 550 -13.52 -24.45 -16.27
C GLU A 550 -13.86 -23.20 -15.43
N ILE A 551 -14.90 -22.47 -15.82
CA ILE A 551 -15.37 -21.29 -15.06
C ILE A 551 -15.86 -21.71 -13.67
N GLN A 552 -16.65 -22.77 -13.57
CA GLN A 552 -17.13 -23.28 -12.28
C GLN A 552 -15.99 -23.80 -11.40
N ALA A 553 -14.99 -24.46 -11.98
CA ALA A 553 -13.81 -24.91 -11.25
C ALA A 553 -13.00 -23.71 -10.70
N ALA A 554 -12.82 -22.64 -11.50
CA ALA A 554 -12.14 -21.43 -11.07
C ALA A 554 -12.89 -20.69 -9.93
N GLU A 555 -14.22 -20.66 -9.99
CA GLU A 555 -15.04 -20.06 -8.93
C GLU A 555 -14.95 -20.84 -7.61
N LYS A 556 -14.97 -22.18 -7.67
CA LYS A 556 -14.79 -23.05 -6.49
C LYS A 556 -13.42 -22.82 -5.84
N ARG A 557 -12.35 -22.66 -6.62
CA ARG A 557 -11.02 -22.34 -6.09
C ARG A 557 -10.97 -21.00 -5.39
N ARG A 558 -11.54 -19.95 -6.01
CA ARG A 558 -11.64 -18.63 -5.36
C ARG A 558 -12.46 -18.69 -4.07
N ALA A 559 -13.49 -19.53 -4.00
CA ALA A 559 -14.24 -19.74 -2.77
C ALA A 559 -13.37 -20.42 -1.69
N ALA A 560 -12.67 -21.50 -2.04
CA ALA A 560 -11.77 -22.20 -1.13
C ALA A 560 -10.62 -21.30 -0.63
N GLU A 561 -10.01 -20.48 -1.50
CA GLU A 561 -8.98 -19.50 -1.12
C GLU A 561 -9.52 -18.44 -0.14
N ARG A 562 -10.75 -17.95 -0.37
CA ARG A 562 -11.38 -16.98 0.55
C ARG A 562 -11.66 -17.57 1.92
N GLU A 563 -12.13 -18.82 1.97
CA GLU A 563 -12.34 -19.53 3.23
C GLU A 563 -11.02 -19.77 3.95
N TYR A 564 -9.99 -20.19 3.21
CA TYR A 564 -8.64 -20.37 3.75
C TYR A 564 -8.10 -19.10 4.41
N TRP A 565 -8.15 -17.94 3.73
CA TRP A 565 -7.65 -16.68 4.29
C TRP A 565 -8.52 -16.15 5.44
N ARG A 566 -9.82 -16.42 5.42
CA ARG A 566 -10.72 -16.10 6.55
C ARG A 566 -10.33 -16.90 7.79
N ASN A 567 -10.10 -18.20 7.63
CA ASN A 567 -9.70 -19.08 8.74
C ASN A 567 -8.30 -18.73 9.27
N MET A 568 -7.37 -18.30 8.41
CA MET A 568 -6.04 -17.82 8.83
C MET A 568 -6.10 -16.45 9.53
N ALA A 569 -7.12 -15.62 9.27
CA ALA A 569 -7.33 -14.37 10.00
C ALA A 569 -8.03 -14.61 11.35
N GLU A 570 -8.88 -15.62 11.45
CA GLU A 570 -9.56 -16.06 12.68
C GLU A 570 -8.74 -17.09 13.46
N THR A 571 -7.42 -16.90 13.58
CA THR A 571 -6.53 -17.82 14.32
C THR A 571 -6.74 -17.77 15.83
N VAL A 572 -7.10 -16.60 16.36
CA VAL A 572 -7.47 -16.40 17.76
C VAL A 572 -8.99 -16.24 17.84
N PRO A 573 -9.70 -17.05 18.64
CA PRO A 573 -11.14 -16.94 18.81
C PRO A 573 -11.55 -15.55 19.29
N LYS A 574 -12.74 -15.09 18.88
CA LYS A 574 -13.28 -13.78 19.32
C LYS A 574 -13.44 -13.69 20.84
N GLU A 575 -13.72 -14.83 21.49
CA GLU A 575 -13.80 -14.94 22.94
C GLU A 575 -12.48 -14.58 23.62
N HIS A 576 -11.35 -15.01 23.06
CA HIS A 576 -10.02 -14.72 23.61
C HIS A 576 -9.67 -13.24 23.44
N LEU A 577 -10.03 -12.63 22.30
CA LEU A 577 -9.83 -11.20 22.06
C LEU A 577 -10.62 -10.33 23.06
N GLN A 578 -11.87 -10.70 23.37
CA GLN A 578 -12.66 -10.01 24.40
C GLN A 578 -11.99 -10.11 25.78
N VAL A 579 -11.45 -11.29 26.11
CA VAL A 579 -10.69 -11.48 27.35
C VAL A 579 -9.44 -10.58 27.37
N TRP A 580 -8.75 -10.40 26.24
CA TRP A 580 -7.59 -9.51 26.17
C TRP A 580 -7.97 -8.04 26.41
N GLU A 581 -9.04 -7.55 25.80
CA GLU A 581 -9.53 -6.17 25.99
C GLU A 581 -9.90 -5.90 27.46
N GLU A 582 -10.71 -6.78 28.05
CA GLU A 582 -11.10 -6.67 29.46
C GLU A 582 -9.90 -6.81 30.41
N LEU A 583 -8.93 -7.66 30.07
CA LEU A 583 -7.70 -7.82 30.83
C LEU A 583 -6.81 -6.57 30.73
N GLU A 584 -6.71 -5.94 29.56
CA GLU A 584 -5.95 -4.70 29.37
C GLU A 584 -6.54 -3.57 30.21
N ASP A 585 -7.87 -3.43 30.21
CA ASP A 585 -8.57 -2.44 31.02
C ASP A 585 -8.37 -2.71 32.52
N ALA A 586 -8.49 -3.97 32.95
CA ALA A 586 -8.27 -4.37 34.33
C ALA A 586 -6.82 -4.15 34.79
N LEU A 587 -5.83 -4.50 33.97
CA LEU A 587 -4.41 -4.28 34.26
C LEU A 587 -4.05 -2.80 34.29
N SER A 588 -4.66 -1.98 33.44
CA SER A 588 -4.49 -0.53 33.45
C SER A 588 -5.00 0.10 34.75
N GLN A 589 -6.18 -0.33 35.22
CA GLN A 589 -6.71 0.09 36.51
C GLN A 589 -5.85 -0.40 37.68
N TYR A 590 -5.40 -1.66 37.64
CA TYR A 590 -4.52 -2.23 38.66
C TYR A 590 -3.17 -1.50 38.74
N LEU A 591 -2.58 -1.15 37.59
CA LEU A 591 -1.36 -0.36 37.53
C LEU A 591 -1.54 1.02 38.15
N ALA A 592 -2.68 1.69 37.88
CA ALA A 592 -3.01 2.96 38.53
C ALA A 592 -3.09 2.82 40.06
N GLN A 593 -3.70 1.74 40.56
CA GLN A 593 -3.75 1.44 41.99
C GLN A 593 -2.36 1.15 42.58
N LEU A 594 -1.49 0.44 41.85
CA LEU A 594 -0.11 0.19 42.29
C LEU A 594 0.72 1.47 42.37
N GLN A 595 0.55 2.38 41.41
CA GLN A 595 1.18 3.70 41.44
C GLN A 595 0.70 4.53 42.63
N LEU A 596 -0.62 4.54 42.89
CA LEU A 596 -1.19 5.20 44.06
C LEU A 596 -0.64 4.58 45.36
N ARG A 597 -0.61 3.25 45.45
CA ARG A 597 -0.06 2.56 46.63
C ARG A 597 1.41 2.89 46.83
N LYS A 598 2.21 2.98 45.77
CA LYS A 598 3.61 3.40 45.84
C LYS A 598 3.72 4.81 46.43
N GLN A 599 2.91 5.75 45.96
CA GLN A 599 2.87 7.12 46.50
C GLN A 599 2.49 7.12 47.98
N LEU A 600 1.42 6.42 48.36
CA LEU A 600 1.00 6.31 49.75
C LEU A 600 2.07 5.68 50.65
N ILE A 601 2.78 4.65 50.18
CA ILE A 601 3.90 4.06 50.93
C ILE A 601 4.97 5.13 51.18
N THR A 602 5.38 5.87 50.14
CA THR A 602 6.37 6.93 50.31
C THR A 602 5.91 8.02 51.28
N GLU A 603 4.64 8.43 51.21
CA GLU A 603 4.06 9.38 52.15
C GLU A 603 4.06 8.83 53.58
N THR A 604 3.61 7.59 53.79
CA THR A 604 3.62 6.97 55.12
C THR A 604 5.03 6.84 55.70
N ASP A 605 6.03 6.54 54.87
CA ASP A 605 7.42 6.46 55.32
C ASP A 605 7.97 7.84 55.69
N THR A 606 7.61 8.90 54.95
CA THR A 606 7.96 10.29 55.35
C THR A 606 7.29 10.69 56.66
N VAL A 607 6.01 10.35 56.86
CA VAL A 607 5.28 10.63 58.11
C VAL A 607 5.85 9.82 59.28
N ARG A 608 6.29 8.57 59.05
CA ARG A 608 6.99 7.78 60.07
C ARG A 608 8.34 8.39 60.43
N ALA A 609 9.11 8.87 59.46
CA ALA A 609 10.37 9.57 59.72
C ALA A 609 10.14 10.82 60.58
N GLN A 610 9.17 11.67 60.20
CA GLN A 610 8.78 12.86 60.98
C GLN A 610 8.32 12.50 62.41
N ASN A 611 7.51 11.46 62.57
CA ASN A 611 7.08 11.01 63.90
C ASN A 611 8.26 10.52 64.76
N ASN A 612 9.25 9.86 64.15
CA ASN A 612 10.46 9.44 64.87
C ASN A 612 11.30 10.65 65.29
N GLU A 613 11.49 11.64 64.41
CA GLU A 613 12.17 12.90 64.75
C GLU A 613 11.47 13.65 65.88
N LEU A 614 10.14 13.74 65.85
CA LEU A 614 9.36 14.36 66.93
C LEU A 614 9.50 13.58 68.24
N ARG A 615 9.48 12.24 68.21
CA ARG A 615 9.73 11.42 69.39
C ARG A 615 11.12 11.65 69.97
N ASP A 616 12.14 11.78 69.12
CA ASP A 616 13.51 12.05 69.55
C ASP A 616 13.66 13.47 70.10
N LEU A 617 13.01 14.46 69.50
CA LEU A 617 12.93 15.83 70.00
C LEU A 617 12.25 15.88 71.39
N ILE A 618 11.15 15.16 71.58
CA ILE A 618 10.47 15.04 72.87
C ILE A 618 11.37 14.35 73.90
N ARG A 619 12.06 13.26 73.53
CA ARG A 619 13.05 12.63 74.42
C ARG A 619 14.13 13.62 74.83
N GLN A 620 14.65 14.40 73.88
CA GLN A 620 15.66 15.43 74.14
C GLN A 620 15.12 16.52 75.08
N TYR A 621 13.89 17.00 74.87
CA TYR A 621 13.24 17.97 75.77
C TYR A 621 13.01 17.40 77.17
N MET A 622 12.63 16.13 77.28
CA MET A 622 12.44 15.45 78.56
C MET A 622 13.76 15.30 79.34
N GLN A 623 14.90 15.17 78.65
CA GLN A 623 16.23 15.00 79.23
C GLN A 623 16.98 16.32 79.49
N ARG A 624 16.42 17.49 79.14
CA ARG A 624 17.06 18.78 79.42
C ARG A 624 17.19 19.02 80.93
N PRO A 625 18.31 19.59 81.41
CA PRO A 625 18.59 19.77 82.84
C PRO A 625 17.55 20.65 83.56
N ILE A 626 16.93 21.58 82.81
CA ILE A 626 15.89 22.49 83.32
C ILE A 626 14.67 21.74 83.88
N ASN A 627 14.38 20.51 83.42
CA ASN A 627 13.27 19.71 83.95
C ASN A 627 13.52 19.17 85.38
N TYR A 628 14.79 19.11 85.80
CA TYR A 628 15.21 18.68 87.13
C TYR A 628 15.43 19.87 88.08
N GLU A 629 15.47 21.09 87.55
CA GLU A 629 15.63 22.34 88.30
C GLU A 629 14.27 22.98 88.71
N LEU A 630 13.16 22.48 88.16
CA LEU A 630 11.81 22.94 88.48
C LEU A 630 11.27 22.27 89.75
N TYR A 631 10.57 23.05 90.60
CA TYR A 631 9.96 22.58 91.86
C TYR A 631 8.95 21.43 91.68
N ALA A 632 8.39 21.28 90.47
CA ALA A 632 7.60 20.14 90.05
C ALA A 632 8.01 19.75 88.61
N PRO A 633 8.47 18.51 88.36
CA PRO A 633 8.88 18.09 87.03
C PRO A 633 7.68 18.00 86.08
N PRO A 634 7.78 18.50 84.82
CA PRO A 634 6.67 18.54 83.85
C PRO A 634 6.01 17.17 83.56
N ARG A 635 6.76 16.07 83.75
CA ARG A 635 6.25 14.70 83.66
C ARG A 635 5.08 14.43 84.62
N LEU A 636 5.08 15.04 85.81
CA LEU A 636 4.00 14.88 86.78
C LEU A 636 2.77 15.71 86.39
N LEU A 637 2.95 16.89 85.78
CA LEU A 637 1.84 17.73 85.31
C LEU A 637 1.07 17.08 84.14
N THR A 638 1.79 16.43 83.21
CA THR A 638 1.16 15.74 82.06
C THR A 638 0.38 14.47 82.45
N GLN A 639 0.77 13.76 83.51
CA GLN A 639 0.03 12.61 84.01
C GLN A 639 -1.28 13.00 84.72
N VAL A 640 -1.31 14.16 85.39
CA VAL A 640 -2.52 14.70 86.02
C VAL A 640 -3.57 15.11 84.97
N ALA A 641 -3.13 15.59 83.79
CA ALA A 641 -4.02 15.93 82.68
C ALA A 641 -4.65 14.70 81.96
N HIS A 642 -4.16 13.47 82.23
CA HIS A 642 -4.63 12.24 81.58
C HIS A 642 -5.43 11.32 82.53
N ALA A 643 -5.91 11.83 83.67
CA ALA A 643 -6.94 11.14 84.44
C ALA A 643 -8.25 11.13 83.62
N PRO A 644 -8.80 9.97 83.22
CA PRO A 644 -10.07 9.93 82.51
C PRO A 644 -11.18 10.38 83.46
N SER A 645 -11.92 11.42 83.07
CA SER A 645 -13.21 11.75 83.66
C SER A 645 -14.15 10.54 83.49
N PRO A 646 -14.69 9.94 84.55
CA PRO A 646 -15.67 8.88 84.41
C PRO A 646 -17.03 9.54 84.20
N HIS A 647 -17.44 9.89 82.97
CA HIS A 647 -18.85 10.02 82.58
C HIS A 647 -19.01 10.23 81.06
N SER A 648 -19.96 9.45 80.51
CA SER A 648 -20.66 9.50 79.21
C SER A 648 -19.86 9.32 77.92
#